data_AF-A0A7R9EQW1-F1
#
_entry.id   AF-A0A7R9EQW1-F1
#
_cell.length_a   1.000
_cell.length_b   1.000
_cell.length_c   1.000
_cell.angle_alpha   90.00
_cell.angle_beta   90.00
_cell.angle_gamma   90.00
#
_symmetry.space_group_name_H-M   'P 1'
#
loop_
_entity.id
_entity.type
_entity.pdbx_description
1 polymer ?
#
loop_
_entity_poly.entity_id
_entity_poly.type
_entity_poly.pdbx_seq_one_letter_code
_entity_poly.pdbx_strand_id
1 'polypeptide(L)'
;MNTTKDDRLCVPKYSGGRDCVILESGDSNIRCVQVTDSVECALKLQSGEVDVGVFTAEEALLASKFIDNSTKVILQIVPQASSETTTTPKYKFESVAVVRSNHTGGLSGLRGKNLCHPGFHRTQYWSDRVLKEFELAVVETQCEAKEGRSAVENEVYSLSQFFNSTCRPGPWVLNDWLDDKLKRDNSKLCALCDVPSTCEYRAGISSNHLGALECLHRGLGDVAYVDREIIKTYFGMAGNEGFSFLCRNGTLEPLTTEQPCTWVQQRWDAVIARNHATRPDGSLKRCAFSHAVAGRQSPLVAKHPPPPKSGGEFWAEGANSRNLRAHRPEGRWAGGPVRACLFHPVLFCSCSIQLTPVTSSSIGFLSVSADFYLDVAAALKASLLLALPSISANRRLDWTDNLANVMLKESSYVVQEVVTTNLKYFIQEGRVIPEPANVTDCRSYIRWCTISPLEVQKCEWVRQAGITHGILPELTCVEGSSKFDCFRKIEAGQADIVGINTNLGYLAKFSYNLTSAGYQESNSYGNNIIVPIIRADSIIGDLKGLVKAKACFPEFGGLAWVAFIESLRSASLVDRDVCPYGASANSLFASVCAPGSKDSDYDRQGLNNGTDLCALCSEANLKLPTPFASVNGTTDTCSANASTNPFYGDLGALRCLSTGVADVAIIEATNISAIIAELGFQAEYYNILCRNGTKISIRAEIPDGCTLAAVLGGEVIARRNRTNSHTRDIANVITELDDWFGYAYHNYENIFHIFEEFNGTQGVLLQNNTLALLNVFNKQSSYISSYDDIKRNAYECSRTNNGAMLQSTLALLFTLVAVKYLSGCLVAPFYGKLLHEKTISEEQPGKPAPKKASSTNFSNSQDINYCGSLPTIHGRLEDTANKRSFGQTDKRAIERASDWVAKLASA
;
A
#
# COMPACT_ATOMS: atom_id res chain seq x y z
N MET A 1 -34.82 -4.88 -31.21
CA MET A 1 -33.52 -5.54 -31.51
C MET A 1 -32.60 -5.24 -30.35
N ASN A 2 -31.72 -6.16 -29.93
CA ASN A 2 -30.82 -5.89 -28.81
C ASN A 2 -29.61 -5.09 -29.31
N THR A 3 -29.61 -3.77 -29.10
CA THR A 3 -28.50 -2.89 -29.46
C THR A 3 -27.35 -3.09 -28.47
N THR A 4 -26.27 -3.70 -28.94
CA THR A 4 -25.04 -3.88 -28.16
C THR A 4 -24.42 -2.51 -27.85
N LYS A 5 -24.52 -2.09 -26.58
CA LYS A 5 -23.90 -0.85 -26.08
C LYS A 5 -22.40 -0.93 -26.24
N ASP A 6 -21.85 -0.09 -27.13
CA ASP A 6 -20.50 -0.27 -27.67
C ASP A 6 -19.43 0.60 -27.00
N ASP A 7 -19.83 1.52 -26.11
CA ASP A 7 -18.95 2.42 -25.37
C ASP A 7 -18.90 2.07 -23.88
N ARG A 8 -17.74 1.62 -23.39
CA ARG A 8 -17.55 1.15 -22.00
C ARG A 8 -16.87 2.21 -21.14
N LEU A 9 -17.55 2.67 -20.10
CA LEU A 9 -17.10 3.72 -19.18
C LEU A 9 -16.66 3.11 -17.84
N CYS A 10 -15.45 3.42 -17.37
CA CYS A 10 -15.05 3.14 -15.99
C CYS A 10 -15.96 3.87 -15.00
N VAL A 11 -16.46 3.17 -13.99
CA VAL A 11 -17.14 3.79 -12.84
C VAL A 11 -16.66 3.10 -11.54
N PRO A 12 -16.06 3.84 -10.58
CA PRO A 12 -15.68 3.28 -9.29
C PRO A 12 -16.87 2.67 -8.54
N LYS A 13 -16.70 1.49 -7.93
CA LYS A 13 -17.71 0.69 -7.21
C LYS A 13 -18.60 1.49 -6.24
N TYR A 14 -18.04 2.53 -5.65
CA TYR A 14 -18.68 3.39 -4.63
C TYR A 14 -19.54 4.52 -5.22
N SER A 15 -19.48 4.72 -6.54
CA SER A 15 -20.02 5.90 -7.24
C SER A 15 -21.00 5.52 -8.35
N GLY A 16 -21.90 6.44 -8.72
CA GLY A 16 -22.73 6.35 -9.93
C GLY A 16 -23.66 5.13 -10.07
N GLY A 17 -23.79 4.26 -9.06
CA GLY A 17 -24.42 2.94 -9.21
C GLY A 17 -25.88 2.97 -9.70
N ARG A 18 -26.67 3.98 -9.34
CA ARG A 18 -28.05 4.15 -9.84
C ARG A 18 -28.06 4.72 -11.26
N ASP A 19 -27.25 5.75 -11.49
CA ASP A 19 -27.08 6.44 -12.75
C ASP A 19 -26.58 5.47 -13.84
N CYS A 20 -25.68 4.53 -13.49
CA CYS A 20 -25.28 3.42 -14.33
C CYS A 20 -26.43 2.49 -14.73
N VAL A 21 -27.30 2.10 -13.80
CA VAL A 21 -28.49 1.29 -14.13
C VAL A 21 -29.40 2.06 -15.11
N ILE A 22 -29.52 3.38 -14.98
CA ILE A 22 -30.31 4.22 -15.89
C ILE A 22 -29.62 4.37 -17.26
N LEU A 23 -28.30 4.54 -17.29
CA LEU A 23 -27.49 4.59 -18.52
C LEU A 23 -27.55 3.25 -19.28
N GLU A 24 -27.46 2.12 -18.60
CA GLU A 24 -27.51 0.79 -19.19
C GLU A 24 -28.93 0.36 -19.60
N SER A 25 -29.97 0.84 -18.92
CA SER A 25 -31.36 0.50 -19.27
C SER A 25 -32.02 1.44 -20.29
N GLY A 26 -31.60 2.71 -20.35
CA GLY A 26 -32.12 3.71 -21.31
C GLY A 26 -31.47 3.66 -22.71
N ASP A 27 -31.78 4.66 -23.55
CA ASP A 27 -31.35 4.72 -24.97
C ASP A 27 -29.87 5.08 -25.22
N SER A 28 -29.04 5.19 -24.18
CA SER A 28 -27.60 5.46 -24.32
C SER A 28 -26.84 4.30 -24.99
N ASN A 29 -25.73 4.59 -25.69
CA ASN A 29 -24.79 3.55 -26.15
C ASN A 29 -23.78 3.11 -25.07
N ILE A 30 -23.95 3.59 -23.83
CA ILE A 30 -22.94 3.51 -22.77
C ILE A 30 -23.24 2.31 -21.86
N ARG A 31 -22.18 1.55 -21.57
CA ARG A 31 -22.14 0.49 -20.57
C ARG A 31 -21.19 0.89 -19.45
N CYS A 32 -21.58 0.73 -18.20
CA CYS A 32 -20.67 0.89 -17.07
C CYS A 32 -19.81 -0.36 -16.90
N VAL A 33 -18.52 -0.16 -16.61
CA VAL A 33 -17.63 -1.20 -16.11
C VAL A 33 -17.23 -0.77 -14.71
N GLN A 34 -17.74 -1.51 -13.73
CA GLN A 34 -17.40 -1.30 -12.34
C GLN A 34 -15.92 -1.59 -12.14
N VAL A 35 -15.21 -0.63 -11.57
CA VAL A 35 -13.78 -0.73 -11.21
C VAL A 35 -13.62 -0.39 -9.73
N THR A 36 -12.52 -0.82 -9.15
CA THR A 36 -12.10 -0.40 -7.82
C THR A 36 -11.83 1.10 -7.81
N ASP A 37 -10.80 1.52 -8.52
CA ASP A 37 -10.30 2.89 -8.54
C ASP A 37 -9.83 3.31 -9.95
N SER A 38 -9.23 4.49 -10.03
CA SER A 38 -8.62 5.01 -11.26
C SER A 38 -7.39 4.23 -11.72
N VAL A 39 -6.70 3.50 -10.83
CA VAL A 39 -5.60 2.60 -11.22
C VAL A 39 -6.13 1.34 -11.91
N GLU A 40 -7.20 0.73 -11.40
CA GLU A 40 -7.88 -0.33 -12.14
C GLU A 40 -8.45 0.20 -13.47
N CYS A 41 -9.04 1.40 -13.49
CA CYS A 41 -9.47 2.02 -14.76
C CYS A 41 -8.30 2.22 -15.75
N ALA A 42 -7.15 2.69 -15.28
CA ALA A 42 -5.95 2.87 -16.10
C ALA A 42 -5.48 1.56 -16.74
N LEU A 43 -5.39 0.50 -15.93
CA LEU A 43 -5.05 -0.85 -16.41
C LEU A 43 -6.08 -1.35 -17.43
N LYS A 44 -7.39 -1.15 -17.18
CA LYS A 44 -8.47 -1.54 -18.10
C LYS A 44 -8.53 -0.74 -19.40
N LEU A 45 -8.12 0.54 -19.40
CA LEU A 45 -7.98 1.36 -20.61
C LEU A 45 -6.84 0.86 -21.50
N GLN A 46 -5.71 0.54 -20.88
CA GLN A 46 -4.53 0.00 -21.56
C GLN A 46 -4.82 -1.41 -22.12
N SER A 47 -5.33 -2.33 -21.28
CA SER A 47 -5.69 -3.71 -21.68
C SER A 47 -6.77 -3.72 -22.77
N GLY A 48 -7.79 -2.88 -22.63
CA GLY A 48 -8.94 -2.73 -23.53
C GLY A 48 -10.27 -3.24 -23.00
N GLU A 49 -10.40 -3.49 -21.70
CA GLU A 49 -11.67 -3.82 -21.03
C GLU A 49 -12.67 -2.64 -20.99
N VAL A 50 -12.17 -1.40 -21.01
CA VAL A 50 -12.96 -0.16 -21.11
C VAL A 50 -12.53 0.70 -22.30
N ASP A 51 -13.34 1.70 -22.65
CA ASP A 51 -13.09 2.64 -23.76
C ASP A 51 -12.89 4.10 -23.29
N VAL A 52 -13.48 4.48 -22.15
CA VAL A 52 -13.39 5.82 -21.53
C VAL A 52 -13.24 5.71 -20.01
N GLY A 53 -12.45 6.60 -19.42
CA GLY A 53 -12.40 6.85 -17.98
C GLY A 53 -12.30 8.35 -17.67
N VAL A 54 -12.68 8.73 -16.45
CA VAL A 54 -12.50 10.07 -15.89
C VAL A 54 -11.49 9.99 -14.76
N PHE A 55 -10.58 10.97 -14.71
CA PHE A 55 -9.45 11.02 -13.78
C PHE A 55 -9.30 12.44 -13.24
N THR A 56 -9.08 12.61 -11.93
CA THR A 56 -8.60 13.90 -11.40
C THR A 56 -7.21 14.23 -11.96
N ALA A 57 -6.75 15.47 -11.80
CA ALA A 57 -5.39 15.86 -12.19
C ALA A 57 -4.29 14.97 -11.53
N GLU A 58 -4.49 14.57 -10.27
CA GLU A 58 -3.61 13.68 -9.51
C GLU A 58 -3.64 12.23 -10.02
N GLU A 59 -4.84 11.69 -10.28
CA GLU A 59 -5.02 10.34 -10.83
C GLU A 59 -4.44 10.24 -12.26
N ALA A 60 -4.70 11.25 -13.08
CA ALA A 60 -4.18 11.37 -14.44
C ALA A 60 -2.64 11.48 -14.45
N LEU A 61 -2.07 12.18 -13.46
CA LEU A 61 -0.63 12.24 -13.24
C LEU A 61 -0.04 10.88 -12.83
N LEU A 62 -0.66 10.17 -11.88
CA LEU A 62 -0.24 8.82 -11.49
C LEU A 62 -0.29 7.85 -12.68
N ALA A 63 -1.41 7.84 -13.41
CA ALA A 63 -1.62 7.02 -14.58
C ALA A 63 -0.65 7.33 -15.75
N SER A 64 -0.17 8.57 -15.87
CA SER A 64 0.75 9.02 -16.94
C SER A 64 2.13 8.32 -16.96
N LYS A 65 2.45 7.56 -15.91
CA LYS A 65 3.65 6.72 -15.80
C LYS A 65 3.50 5.33 -16.40
N PHE A 66 2.28 4.79 -16.38
CA PHE A 66 2.01 3.38 -16.69
C PHE A 66 1.20 3.21 -17.98
N ILE A 67 0.28 4.14 -18.27
CA ILE A 67 -0.47 4.15 -19.53
C ILE A 67 0.42 4.65 -20.69
N ASP A 68 0.44 3.90 -21.79
CA ASP A 68 1.19 4.21 -23.00
C ASP A 68 0.41 5.08 -24.03
N ASN A 69 0.87 5.08 -25.29
CA ASN A 69 0.28 5.87 -26.40
C ASN A 69 -1.07 5.35 -26.94
N SER A 70 -1.55 4.19 -26.47
CA SER A 70 -2.85 3.60 -26.82
C SER A 70 -4.06 4.39 -26.31
N THR A 71 -3.85 5.36 -25.42
CA THR A 71 -4.87 6.29 -24.93
C THR A 71 -4.60 7.73 -25.35
N LYS A 72 -5.64 8.55 -25.30
CA LYS A 72 -5.61 10.01 -25.51
C LYS A 72 -6.46 10.72 -24.46
N VAL A 73 -6.03 11.91 -24.04
CA VAL A 73 -6.92 12.86 -23.39
C VAL A 73 -7.77 13.50 -24.49
N ILE A 74 -9.09 13.48 -24.32
CA ILE A 74 -10.06 13.95 -25.31
C ILE A 74 -10.85 15.19 -24.88
N LEU A 75 -11.08 15.34 -23.58
CA LEU A 75 -11.78 16.47 -22.94
C LEU A 75 -11.11 16.76 -21.59
N GLN A 76 -11.27 17.99 -21.09
CA GLN A 76 -10.98 18.35 -19.71
C GLN A 76 -12.29 18.77 -19.01
N ILE A 77 -12.41 18.51 -17.70
CA ILE A 77 -13.56 18.85 -16.87
C ILE A 77 -13.21 20.10 -16.06
N VAL A 78 -14.01 21.15 -16.21
CA VAL A 78 -13.71 22.48 -15.66
C VAL A 78 -14.94 23.07 -14.96
N PRO A 79 -14.77 23.95 -13.96
CA PRO A 79 -15.90 24.66 -13.38
C PRO A 79 -16.62 25.48 -14.46
N GLN A 80 -17.95 25.50 -14.37
CA GLN A 80 -18.80 26.32 -15.23
C GLN A 80 -18.47 27.79 -15.00
N ALA A 81 -18.22 28.53 -16.08
CA ALA A 81 -17.93 29.95 -16.00
C ALA A 81 -19.11 30.71 -15.35
N SER A 82 -18.83 31.56 -14.36
CA SER A 82 -19.86 32.36 -13.71
C SER A 82 -20.32 33.51 -14.61
N SER A 83 -21.44 34.16 -14.28
CA SER A 83 -21.91 35.34 -15.00
C SER A 83 -20.96 36.56 -14.88
N GLU A 84 -19.91 36.46 -14.06
CA GLU A 84 -18.92 37.52 -13.81
C GLU A 84 -17.57 37.24 -14.49
N THR A 85 -17.29 35.97 -14.87
CA THR A 85 -16.02 35.55 -15.49
C THR A 85 -16.22 35.06 -16.91
N THR A 86 -15.73 35.79 -17.91
CA THR A 86 -15.93 35.47 -19.34
C THR A 86 -15.03 34.37 -19.89
N THR A 87 -14.02 33.91 -19.12
CA THR A 87 -13.10 32.84 -19.52
C THR A 87 -12.73 31.94 -18.35
N THR A 88 -12.82 30.62 -18.55
CA THR A 88 -12.35 29.62 -17.58
C THR A 88 -10.81 29.55 -17.61
N PRO A 89 -10.11 29.51 -16.45
CA PRO A 89 -8.65 29.37 -16.41
C PRO A 89 -8.13 28.12 -17.14
N LYS A 90 -6.94 28.20 -17.76
CA LYS A 90 -6.28 27.04 -18.42
C LYS A 90 -5.86 25.94 -17.42
N TYR A 91 -5.63 26.32 -16.17
CA TYR A 91 -5.05 25.50 -15.11
C TYR A 91 -5.96 25.51 -13.87
N LYS A 92 -5.99 24.38 -13.14
CA LYS A 92 -6.71 24.19 -11.86
C LYS A 92 -6.09 25.00 -10.73
N PHE A 93 -4.77 25.21 -10.80
CA PHE A 93 -4.02 26.21 -10.06
C PHE A 93 -2.68 26.52 -10.76
N GLU A 94 -2.05 27.63 -10.38
CA GLU A 94 -0.68 27.96 -10.75
C GLU A 94 0.07 28.44 -9.50
N SER A 95 1.17 27.80 -9.12
CA SER A 95 1.99 28.18 -7.97
C SER A 95 3.10 29.15 -8.36
N VAL A 96 3.32 30.17 -7.51
CA VAL A 96 4.30 31.23 -7.72
C VAL A 96 4.95 31.65 -6.40
N ALA A 97 6.22 32.06 -6.48
CA ALA A 97 6.90 32.72 -5.36
C ALA A 97 6.84 34.24 -5.54
N VAL A 98 6.59 34.98 -4.47
CA VAL A 98 6.55 36.46 -4.43
C VAL A 98 7.59 36.95 -3.44
N VAL A 99 8.36 37.96 -3.84
CA VAL A 99 9.37 38.66 -3.02
C VAL A 99 9.19 40.17 -3.14
N ARG A 100 9.94 40.94 -2.34
CA ARG A 100 10.09 42.39 -2.56
C ARG A 100 10.91 42.66 -3.82
N SER A 101 10.59 43.70 -4.58
CA SER A 101 11.27 44.05 -5.84
C SER A 101 12.75 44.44 -5.69
N ASN A 102 13.20 44.69 -4.45
CA ASN A 102 14.62 44.91 -4.13
C ASN A 102 15.37 43.63 -3.71
N HIS A 103 14.75 42.45 -3.89
CA HIS A 103 15.41 41.16 -3.68
C HIS A 103 16.60 40.98 -4.65
N THR A 104 17.67 40.36 -4.16
CA THR A 104 18.92 40.17 -4.92
C THR A 104 19.52 38.80 -4.63
N GLY A 105 20.37 38.30 -5.54
CA GLY A 105 21.00 36.97 -5.42
C GLY A 105 20.12 35.78 -5.84
N GLY A 106 18.96 36.03 -6.46
CA GLY A 106 18.07 34.98 -6.98
C GLY A 106 17.62 34.00 -5.90
N LEU A 107 17.66 32.70 -6.19
CA LEU A 107 17.30 31.66 -5.21
C LEU A 107 18.29 31.59 -4.04
N SER A 108 19.59 31.73 -4.30
CA SER A 108 20.63 31.72 -3.26
C SER A 108 20.51 32.88 -2.27
N GLY A 109 19.98 34.01 -2.71
CA GLY A 109 19.65 35.18 -1.88
C GLY A 109 18.53 34.95 -0.86
N LEU A 110 17.83 33.81 -0.92
CA LEU A 110 16.84 33.40 0.08
C LEU A 110 17.48 32.80 1.34
N ARG A 111 18.79 32.50 1.32
CA ARG A 111 19.48 31.93 2.48
C ARG A 111 19.55 32.95 3.63
N GLY A 112 19.08 32.57 4.81
CA GLY A 112 18.93 33.45 5.97
C GLY A 112 17.75 34.42 5.89
N LYS A 113 16.84 34.25 4.92
CA LYS A 113 15.61 35.05 4.80
C LYS A 113 14.43 34.44 5.55
N ASN A 114 13.31 35.16 5.58
CA ASN A 114 12.06 34.74 6.19
C ASN A 114 11.04 34.25 5.15
N LEU A 115 10.44 33.07 5.35
CA LEU A 115 9.45 32.46 4.45
C LEU A 115 8.03 32.45 5.04
N CYS A 116 7.06 32.88 4.25
CA CYS A 116 5.63 32.72 4.51
C CYS A 116 5.07 31.60 3.60
N HIS A 117 4.69 30.47 4.17
CA HIS A 117 4.22 29.29 3.44
C HIS A 117 2.74 29.01 3.79
N PRO A 118 1.90 28.54 2.86
CA PRO A 118 0.48 28.25 3.10
C PRO A 118 0.26 26.95 3.89
N GLY A 119 1.28 26.10 4.00
CA GLY A 119 1.18 24.84 4.74
C GLY A 119 0.27 23.83 4.08
N PHE A 120 0.10 22.68 4.74
CA PHE A 120 -0.74 21.60 4.27
C PHE A 120 -2.11 21.59 4.96
N HIS A 121 -3.17 21.34 4.18
CA HIS A 121 -4.51 21.10 4.68
C HIS A 121 -5.20 20.04 3.80
N ARG A 122 -5.93 19.09 4.40
CA ARG A 122 -6.48 17.92 3.68
C ARG A 122 -7.50 18.26 2.59
N THR A 123 -8.16 19.41 2.68
CA THR A 123 -9.24 19.83 1.75
C THR A 123 -8.78 20.79 0.65
N GLN A 124 -7.47 20.93 0.39
CA GLN A 124 -6.94 21.87 -0.61
C GLN A 124 -6.44 21.12 -1.86
N TYR A 125 -6.49 21.77 -3.02
CA TYR A 125 -6.05 21.14 -4.29
C TYR A 125 -4.53 20.94 -4.41
N TRP A 126 -3.73 21.51 -3.51
CA TRP A 126 -2.27 21.37 -3.50
C TRP A 126 -1.84 20.22 -2.57
N SER A 127 -1.35 19.11 -3.14
CA SER A 127 -0.70 18.05 -2.37
C SER A 127 0.59 18.54 -1.68
N ASP A 128 1.07 17.81 -0.66
CA ASP A 128 2.32 18.13 0.04
C ASP A 128 3.52 18.22 -0.93
N ARG A 129 3.55 17.39 -1.98
CA ARG A 129 4.54 17.51 -3.06
C ARG A 129 4.51 18.85 -3.80
N VAL A 130 3.32 19.44 -4.02
CA VAL A 130 3.18 20.76 -4.69
C VAL A 130 3.62 21.89 -3.76
N LEU A 131 3.33 21.78 -2.47
CA LEU A 131 3.80 22.69 -1.42
C LEU A 131 5.32 22.67 -1.25
N LYS A 132 5.92 21.47 -1.30
CA LYS A 132 7.36 21.26 -1.15
C LYS A 132 8.17 21.58 -2.39
N GLU A 133 7.57 21.72 -3.58
CA GLU A 133 8.35 21.99 -4.81
C GLU A 133 9.17 23.29 -4.75
N PHE A 134 8.70 24.32 -4.06
CA PHE A 134 9.51 25.51 -3.77
C PHE A 134 10.65 25.19 -2.79
N GLU A 135 10.33 24.54 -1.67
CA GLU A 135 11.28 24.21 -0.61
C GLU A 135 12.43 23.31 -1.15
N LEU A 136 12.08 22.27 -1.91
CA LEU A 136 13.00 21.29 -2.51
C LEU A 136 13.92 21.87 -3.61
N ALA A 137 13.55 22.98 -4.22
CA ALA A 137 14.33 23.62 -5.28
C ALA A 137 15.17 24.82 -4.78
N VAL A 138 14.92 25.33 -3.56
CA VAL A 138 15.75 26.37 -2.92
C VAL A 138 16.63 25.83 -1.78
N VAL A 139 16.24 24.73 -1.13
CA VAL A 139 16.97 24.10 -0.03
C VAL A 139 17.60 22.79 -0.47
N GLU A 140 18.93 22.79 -0.60
CA GLU A 140 19.70 21.55 -0.66
C GLU A 140 19.63 20.82 0.70
N THR A 141 19.16 19.57 0.70
CA THR A 141 19.05 18.77 1.92
C THR A 141 20.44 18.47 2.48
N GLN A 142 20.70 18.83 3.73
CA GLN A 142 21.97 18.58 4.41
C GLN A 142 21.97 17.21 5.12
N CYS A 143 23.02 16.45 4.86
CA CYS A 143 23.08 15.01 5.14
C CYS A 143 24.15 14.65 6.19
N GLU A 144 24.77 15.66 6.81
CA GLU A 144 25.93 15.52 7.69
C GLU A 144 25.60 14.79 9.01
N ALA A 145 25.73 13.46 8.97
CA ALA A 145 26.40 12.60 9.96
C ALA A 145 26.03 12.73 11.46
N LYS A 146 25.00 13.48 11.85
CA LYS A 146 24.35 13.33 13.16
C LYS A 146 23.45 12.10 13.09
N GLU A 147 24.05 10.97 13.40
CA GLU A 147 23.45 9.63 13.35
C GLU A 147 22.04 9.61 13.96
N GLY A 148 21.09 9.01 13.23
CA GLY A 148 19.76 8.73 13.78
C GLY A 148 18.65 9.75 13.48
N ARG A 149 18.80 10.62 12.47
CA ARG A 149 17.66 11.33 11.83
C ARG A 149 16.99 10.56 10.69
N SER A 150 15.68 10.67 10.58
CA SER A 150 14.85 10.17 9.47
C SER A 150 14.97 11.06 8.22
N ALA A 151 14.44 10.62 7.07
CA ALA A 151 14.46 11.41 5.83
C ALA A 151 13.73 12.76 6.00
N VAL A 152 12.54 12.75 6.61
CA VAL A 152 11.78 13.98 6.90
C VAL A 152 12.49 14.86 7.93
N GLU A 153 13.12 14.28 8.95
CA GLU A 153 13.89 15.07 9.92
C GLU A 153 15.10 15.77 9.28
N ASN A 154 15.68 15.20 8.22
CA ASN A 154 16.72 15.86 7.44
C ASN A 154 16.16 16.97 6.54
N GLU A 155 15.01 16.75 5.87
CA GLU A 155 14.30 17.78 5.08
C GLU A 155 13.95 19.00 5.95
N VAL A 156 13.22 18.78 7.04
CA VAL A 156 12.76 19.83 7.98
C VAL A 156 13.94 20.52 8.69
N TYR A 157 14.99 19.78 9.07
CA TYR A 157 16.19 20.41 9.64
C TYR A 157 16.92 21.28 8.61
N SER A 158 17.02 20.84 7.35
CA SER A 158 17.67 21.64 6.29
C SER A 158 16.92 22.94 6.05
N LEU A 159 15.58 22.86 6.01
CA LEU A 159 14.70 24.02 5.92
C LEU A 159 14.92 25.00 7.09
N SER A 160 15.06 24.49 8.33
CA SER A 160 15.29 25.31 9.54
C SER A 160 16.72 25.87 9.68
N GLN A 161 17.68 25.37 8.90
CA GLN A 161 19.03 25.96 8.75
C GLN A 161 19.12 26.91 7.55
N PHE A 162 18.29 26.76 6.53
CA PHE A 162 18.29 27.62 5.34
C PHE A 162 17.57 28.94 5.57
N PHE A 163 16.34 28.90 6.12
CA PHE A 163 15.58 30.12 6.47
C PHE A 163 15.86 30.55 7.91
N ASN A 164 15.76 31.86 8.18
CA ASN A 164 15.98 32.41 9.51
C ASN A 164 14.79 32.12 10.45
N SER A 165 13.58 32.41 9.97
CA SER A 165 12.28 32.09 10.58
C SER A 165 11.24 31.87 9.48
N THR A 166 10.22 31.05 9.71
CA THR A 166 9.11 30.87 8.75
C THR A 166 7.75 30.84 9.44
N CYS A 167 6.68 30.91 8.63
CA CYS A 167 5.42 30.27 8.99
C CYS A 167 5.15 29.14 8.00
N ARG A 168 5.12 27.90 8.48
CA ARG A 168 4.82 26.68 7.72
C ARG A 168 3.69 25.91 8.43
N PRO A 169 2.42 26.29 8.23
CA PRO A 169 1.33 25.79 9.06
C PRO A 169 0.82 24.40 8.65
N GLY A 170 -0.13 23.86 9.42
CA GLY A 170 -0.67 22.51 9.22
C GLY A 170 0.32 21.41 9.65
N PRO A 171 0.00 20.12 9.45
CA PRO A 171 0.93 19.03 9.72
C PRO A 171 2.03 18.97 8.65
N TRP A 172 3.24 18.59 9.06
CA TRP A 172 4.40 18.39 8.18
C TRP A 172 4.60 16.92 7.78
N VAL A 173 3.98 16.01 8.53
CA VAL A 173 3.71 14.59 8.24
C VAL A 173 2.37 14.21 8.87
N LEU A 174 1.75 13.15 8.39
CA LEU A 174 0.47 12.66 8.93
C LEU A 174 0.64 11.78 10.19
N ASN A 175 1.88 11.44 10.56
CA ASN A 175 2.18 10.81 11.84
C ASN A 175 2.24 11.86 12.97
N ASP A 176 1.12 12.07 13.68
CA ASP A 176 0.96 13.08 14.75
C ASP A 176 2.18 13.22 15.67
N TRP A 177 2.66 12.12 16.25
CA TRP A 177 3.79 12.14 17.19
C TRP A 177 5.09 12.66 16.55
N LEU A 178 5.33 12.34 15.27
CA LEU A 178 6.49 12.80 14.53
C LEU A 178 6.34 14.26 14.10
N ASP A 179 5.16 14.70 13.65
CA ASP A 179 4.87 16.11 13.35
C ASP A 179 5.07 17.01 14.58
N ASP A 180 4.44 16.62 15.68
CA ASP A 180 4.51 17.26 16.99
C ASP A 180 5.96 17.30 17.53
N LYS A 181 6.78 16.26 17.25
CA LYS A 181 8.23 16.27 17.49
C LYS A 181 8.98 17.24 16.56
N LEU A 182 8.73 17.19 15.25
CA LEU A 182 9.40 18.03 14.25
C LEU A 182 9.19 19.52 14.54
N LYS A 183 7.95 19.91 14.89
CA LYS A 183 7.56 21.28 15.27
C LYS A 183 8.26 21.77 16.53
N ARG A 184 8.36 20.92 17.57
CA ARG A 184 9.14 21.23 18.78
C ARG A 184 10.63 21.41 18.47
N ASP A 185 11.22 20.49 17.71
CA ASP A 185 12.65 20.49 17.38
C ASP A 185 13.04 21.66 16.45
N ASN A 186 12.10 22.19 15.66
CA ASN A 186 12.34 23.20 14.63
C ASN A 186 11.39 24.41 14.74
N SER A 187 11.09 24.87 15.96
CA SER A 187 10.10 25.92 16.26
C SER A 187 10.27 27.24 15.49
N LYS A 188 11.47 27.54 14.97
CA LYS A 188 11.73 28.60 13.99
C LYS A 188 10.78 28.59 12.79
N LEU A 189 10.31 27.40 12.38
CA LEU A 189 9.44 27.24 11.20
C LEU A 189 7.98 27.64 11.45
N CYS A 190 7.62 27.91 12.71
CA CYS A 190 6.31 28.44 13.13
C CYS A 190 6.40 29.89 13.65
N ALA A 191 7.61 30.46 13.72
CA ALA A 191 7.88 31.71 14.43
C ALA A 191 7.30 32.98 13.77
N LEU A 192 6.84 32.90 12.51
CA LEU A 192 6.15 34.01 11.83
C LEU A 192 4.63 33.81 11.71
N CYS A 193 4.09 32.69 12.21
CA CYS A 193 2.65 32.44 12.18
C CYS A 193 1.92 33.38 13.16
N ASP A 194 0.65 33.72 12.89
CA ASP A 194 -0.14 34.51 13.85
C ASP A 194 -0.32 33.76 15.19
N VAL A 195 -0.33 32.41 15.15
CA VAL A 195 -0.32 31.54 16.34
C VAL A 195 0.87 30.55 16.27
N PRO A 196 2.07 30.93 16.78
CA PRO A 196 3.26 30.07 16.72
C PRO A 196 3.17 28.77 17.53
N SER A 197 2.27 28.69 18.52
CA SER A 197 2.12 27.52 19.40
C SER A 197 1.37 26.35 18.77
N THR A 198 0.45 26.61 17.83
CA THR A 198 -0.22 25.60 17.01
C THR A 198 0.36 25.53 15.59
N CYS A 199 1.18 26.52 15.21
CA CYS A 199 1.71 26.70 13.86
C CYS A 199 0.58 27.02 12.85
N GLU A 200 -0.16 28.11 13.09
CA GLU A 200 -1.36 28.47 12.32
C GLU A 200 -1.43 29.97 12.00
N TYR A 201 -2.03 30.31 10.85
CA TYR A 201 -2.51 31.67 10.58
C TYR A 201 -3.77 31.97 11.40
N ARG A 202 -4.08 33.26 11.56
CA ARG A 202 -5.24 33.73 12.33
C ARG A 202 -6.56 33.15 11.82
N ALA A 203 -7.39 32.66 12.75
CA ALA A 203 -8.74 32.18 12.45
C ALA A 203 -9.59 33.27 11.74
N GLY A 204 -10.45 32.85 10.82
CA GLY A 204 -11.30 33.74 10.02
C GLY A 204 -10.64 34.29 8.75
N ILE A 205 -9.41 33.89 8.43
CA ILE A 205 -8.80 34.12 7.11
C ILE A 205 -9.40 33.13 6.08
N SER A 206 -9.61 33.57 4.83
CA SER A 206 -10.30 32.75 3.81
C SER A 206 -9.45 31.62 3.23
N SER A 207 -8.12 31.71 3.34
CA SER A 207 -7.18 30.64 2.97
C SER A 207 -5.80 30.89 3.60
N ASN A 208 -5.00 29.83 3.75
CA ASN A 208 -3.62 29.98 4.22
C ASN A 208 -2.71 30.67 3.19
N HIS A 209 -3.04 30.61 1.89
CA HIS A 209 -2.34 31.39 0.85
C HIS A 209 -2.52 32.90 1.06
N LEU A 210 -3.71 33.34 1.47
CA LEU A 210 -3.94 34.73 1.89
C LEU A 210 -3.13 35.06 3.15
N GLY A 211 -3.05 34.14 4.11
CA GLY A 211 -2.18 34.29 5.30
C GLY A 211 -0.71 34.45 4.96
N ALA A 212 -0.20 33.67 4.00
CA ALA A 212 1.17 33.78 3.50
C ALA A 212 1.42 35.13 2.80
N LEU A 213 0.46 35.65 2.03
CA LEU A 213 0.55 36.99 1.46
C LEU A 213 0.50 38.10 2.51
N GLU A 214 -0.37 38.01 3.52
CA GLU A 214 -0.40 38.97 4.64
C GLU A 214 0.93 38.97 5.41
N CYS A 215 1.49 37.80 5.68
CA CYS A 215 2.80 37.62 6.33
C CYS A 215 3.94 38.32 5.56
N LEU A 216 3.95 38.23 4.23
CA LEU A 216 4.91 38.93 3.37
C LEU A 216 4.63 40.46 3.32
N HIS A 217 3.37 40.85 3.12
CA HIS A 217 2.99 42.25 2.95
C HIS A 217 3.29 43.06 4.22
N ARG A 218 2.95 42.52 5.40
CA ARG A 218 3.29 43.08 6.73
C ARG A 218 4.79 43.17 7.00
N GLY A 219 5.64 42.54 6.17
CA GLY A 219 7.10 42.55 6.33
C GLY A 219 7.63 41.58 7.39
N LEU A 220 6.85 40.55 7.75
CA LEU A 220 7.34 39.44 8.57
C LEU A 220 8.18 38.48 7.71
N GLY A 221 7.75 38.24 6.47
CA GLY A 221 8.49 37.51 5.44
C GLY A 221 9.28 38.38 4.47
N ASP A 222 10.29 37.76 3.85
CA ASP A 222 10.95 38.24 2.62
C ASP A 222 10.34 37.59 1.36
N VAL A 223 9.85 36.35 1.48
CA VAL A 223 9.27 35.54 0.40
C VAL A 223 7.98 34.85 0.83
N ALA A 224 7.01 34.74 -0.08
CA ALA A 224 5.84 33.87 0.06
C ALA A 224 5.68 32.95 -1.15
N TYR A 225 5.22 31.70 -0.96
CA TYR A 225 4.94 30.74 -2.03
C TYR A 225 3.44 30.42 -2.04
N VAL A 226 2.70 30.87 -3.05
CA VAL A 226 1.23 30.93 -3.02
C VAL A 226 0.58 30.68 -4.37
N ASP A 227 -0.75 30.52 -4.37
CA ASP A 227 -1.54 30.48 -5.58
C ASP A 227 -1.58 31.84 -6.29
N ARG A 228 -1.33 31.80 -7.60
CA ARG A 228 -1.34 32.94 -8.51
C ARG A 228 -2.71 33.62 -8.60
N GLU A 229 -3.81 32.89 -8.45
CA GLU A 229 -5.15 33.49 -8.49
C GLU A 229 -5.36 34.41 -7.28
N ILE A 230 -4.92 33.99 -6.10
CA ILE A 230 -5.09 34.73 -4.85
C ILE A 230 -4.27 36.04 -4.86
N ILE A 231 -3.13 36.08 -5.57
CA ILE A 231 -2.36 37.31 -5.80
C ILE A 231 -3.17 38.37 -6.55
N LYS A 232 -3.93 37.99 -7.59
CA LYS A 232 -4.74 38.93 -8.39
C LYS A 232 -5.78 39.62 -7.50
N THR A 233 -6.49 38.82 -6.71
CA THR A 233 -7.53 39.30 -5.78
C THR A 233 -6.94 40.13 -4.64
N TYR A 234 -5.80 39.70 -4.07
CA TYR A 234 -5.17 40.39 -2.94
C TYR A 234 -4.55 41.73 -3.33
N PHE A 235 -3.62 41.73 -4.29
CA PHE A 235 -2.90 42.95 -4.67
C PHE A 235 -3.74 43.93 -5.50
N GLY A 236 -4.85 43.46 -6.10
CA GLY A 236 -5.88 44.33 -6.67
C GLY A 236 -6.60 45.21 -5.63
N MET A 237 -6.53 44.86 -4.34
CA MET A 237 -7.05 45.67 -3.23
C MET A 237 -5.92 46.30 -2.39
N ALA A 238 -4.83 45.56 -2.15
CA ALA A 238 -3.74 45.97 -1.26
C ALA A 238 -2.66 46.86 -1.90
N GLY A 239 -2.66 47.01 -3.24
CA GLY A 239 -1.62 47.72 -3.99
C GLY A 239 -0.39 46.85 -4.25
N ASN A 240 0.05 46.79 -5.51
CA ASN A 240 1.11 45.86 -5.97
C ASN A 240 2.54 46.44 -5.93
N GLU A 241 2.72 47.68 -5.46
CA GLU A 241 4.00 48.37 -5.48
C GLU A 241 5.07 47.69 -4.60
N GLY A 242 6.29 47.58 -5.12
CA GLY A 242 7.43 47.04 -4.37
C GLY A 242 7.47 45.51 -4.22
N PHE A 243 6.61 44.77 -4.94
CA PHE A 243 6.62 43.30 -4.98
C PHE A 243 6.84 42.76 -6.41
N SER A 244 7.39 41.54 -6.50
CA SER A 244 7.72 40.87 -7.77
C SER A 244 7.63 39.36 -7.63
N PHE A 245 7.31 38.66 -8.72
CA PHE A 245 7.43 37.21 -8.80
C PHE A 245 8.92 36.83 -8.79
N LEU A 246 9.26 35.74 -8.10
CA LEU A 246 10.59 35.11 -8.14
C LEU A 246 10.50 33.81 -8.95
N CYS A 247 11.26 33.76 -10.03
CA CYS A 247 11.25 32.67 -11.00
C CYS A 247 12.20 31.52 -10.59
N ARG A 248 11.93 30.30 -11.08
CA ARG A 248 12.72 29.08 -10.79
C ARG A 248 14.17 29.11 -11.33
N ASN A 249 14.51 30.08 -12.18
CA ASN A 249 15.85 30.41 -12.66
C ASN A 249 16.54 31.54 -11.83
N GLY A 250 15.86 32.10 -10.83
CA GLY A 250 16.33 33.22 -10.01
C GLY A 250 16.07 34.63 -10.56
N THR A 251 15.40 34.81 -11.70
CA THR A 251 15.00 36.15 -12.19
C THR A 251 13.77 36.69 -11.45
N LEU A 252 13.57 38.02 -11.53
CA LEU A 252 12.37 38.69 -11.01
C LEU A 252 11.48 39.18 -12.16
N GLU A 253 10.17 39.08 -11.97
CA GLU A 253 9.16 39.64 -12.89
C GLU A 253 8.16 40.54 -12.14
N PRO A 254 7.68 41.65 -12.72
CA PRO A 254 6.67 42.50 -12.09
C PRO A 254 5.37 41.74 -11.75
N LEU A 255 4.68 42.12 -10.65
CA LEU A 255 3.34 41.59 -10.36
C LEU A 255 2.27 41.94 -11.41
N THR A 256 2.56 42.87 -12.32
CA THR A 256 1.70 43.23 -13.46
C THR A 256 1.81 42.30 -14.67
N THR A 257 2.71 41.30 -14.64
CA THR A 257 2.90 40.37 -15.78
C THR A 257 1.68 39.45 -15.96
N GLU A 258 1.03 39.52 -17.14
CA GLU A 258 -0.19 38.74 -17.44
C GLU A 258 0.02 37.22 -17.52
N GLN A 259 1.24 36.77 -17.79
CA GLN A 259 1.65 35.35 -17.82
C GLN A 259 3.04 35.23 -17.16
N PRO A 260 3.12 35.29 -15.83
CA PRO A 260 4.38 35.30 -15.10
C PRO A 260 5.00 33.91 -15.03
N CYS A 261 6.27 33.86 -14.68
CA CYS A 261 6.97 32.63 -14.35
C CYS A 261 6.30 31.88 -13.17
N THR A 262 5.98 30.60 -13.40
CA THR A 262 5.32 29.70 -12.44
C THR A 262 6.26 28.57 -12.00
N TRP A 263 5.94 27.95 -10.86
CA TRP A 263 6.70 26.82 -10.30
C TRP A 263 6.02 25.47 -10.58
N VAL A 264 4.69 25.41 -10.43
CA VAL A 264 3.83 24.29 -10.82
C VAL A 264 2.56 24.85 -11.46
N GLN A 265 2.18 24.38 -12.64
CA GLN A 265 0.86 24.63 -13.23
C GLN A 265 0.12 23.29 -13.34
N GLN A 266 -1.05 23.18 -12.71
CA GLN A 266 -1.83 21.95 -12.74
C GLN A 266 -2.92 22.02 -13.80
N ARG A 267 -2.97 21.05 -14.72
CA ARG A 267 -4.11 20.91 -15.64
C ARG A 267 -5.38 20.57 -14.85
N TRP A 268 -6.53 20.81 -15.48
CA TRP A 268 -7.82 20.34 -14.99
C TRP A 268 -7.96 18.83 -15.14
N ASP A 269 -8.97 18.28 -14.47
CA ASP A 269 -9.34 16.87 -14.46
C ASP A 269 -9.67 16.39 -15.89
N ALA A 270 -9.35 15.13 -16.22
CA ALA A 270 -9.20 14.67 -17.60
C ALA A 270 -10.16 13.53 -17.95
N VAL A 271 -10.74 13.61 -19.15
CA VAL A 271 -11.43 12.47 -19.79
C VAL A 271 -10.45 11.77 -20.72
N ILE A 272 -10.14 10.52 -20.40
CA ILE A 272 -9.16 9.69 -21.10
C ILE A 272 -9.91 8.62 -21.90
N ALA A 273 -9.60 8.47 -23.18
CA ALA A 273 -10.22 7.51 -24.08
C ALA A 273 -9.19 6.62 -24.77
N ARG A 274 -9.59 5.38 -25.07
CA ARG A 274 -8.80 4.43 -25.85
C ARG A 274 -8.82 4.79 -27.33
N ASN A 275 -7.67 4.68 -28.00
CA ASN A 275 -7.48 5.08 -29.40
C ASN A 275 -7.19 3.90 -30.35
N HIS A 276 -7.79 2.74 -30.09
CA HIS A 276 -7.64 1.54 -30.94
C HIS A 276 -9.01 0.99 -31.31
N ALA A 277 -9.17 0.62 -32.59
CA ALA A 277 -10.41 0.05 -33.13
C ALA A 277 -10.66 -1.41 -32.74
N THR A 278 -9.65 -2.12 -32.25
CA THR A 278 -9.73 -3.53 -31.83
C THR A 278 -9.91 -3.69 -30.32
N ARG A 279 -10.81 -4.58 -29.93
CA ARG A 279 -11.04 -5.04 -28.56
C ARG A 279 -10.13 -6.25 -28.21
N PRO A 280 -9.99 -6.61 -26.91
CA PRO A 280 -9.17 -7.75 -26.48
C PRO A 280 -9.64 -9.12 -27.02
N ASP A 281 -10.93 -9.24 -27.32
CA ASP A 281 -11.54 -10.41 -27.97
C ASP A 281 -11.29 -10.47 -29.49
N GLY A 282 -10.49 -9.55 -30.03
CA GLY A 282 -10.21 -9.40 -31.46
C GLY A 282 -11.33 -8.74 -32.26
N SER A 283 -12.46 -8.38 -31.64
CA SER A 283 -13.57 -7.73 -32.35
C SER A 283 -13.27 -6.27 -32.69
N LEU A 284 -13.77 -5.83 -33.85
CA LEU A 284 -13.72 -4.42 -34.22
C LEU A 284 -14.88 -3.67 -33.54
N LYS A 285 -14.55 -2.56 -32.87
CA LYS A 285 -15.52 -1.59 -32.37
C LYS A 285 -16.31 -1.02 -33.53
N ARG A 286 -17.64 -0.91 -33.39
CA ARG A 286 -18.51 -0.40 -34.45
C ARG A 286 -18.52 1.12 -34.38
N CYS A 287 -18.40 1.80 -35.52
CA CYS A 287 -18.52 3.25 -35.57
C CYS A 287 -19.90 3.66 -35.08
N ALA A 288 -19.98 4.37 -33.94
CA ALA A 288 -21.22 4.73 -33.24
C ALA A 288 -22.04 5.86 -33.92
N PHE A 289 -22.11 5.84 -35.26
CA PHE A 289 -22.76 6.86 -36.10
C PHE A 289 -23.75 6.25 -37.10
N SER A 290 -24.74 5.51 -36.59
CA SER A 290 -25.90 5.05 -37.39
C SER A 290 -27.27 5.33 -36.75
N HIS A 291 -27.37 5.55 -35.43
CA HIS A 291 -28.66 5.69 -34.74
C HIS A 291 -28.98 7.11 -34.24
N ALA A 292 -27.99 7.92 -33.83
CA ALA A 292 -28.23 9.24 -33.22
C ALA A 292 -28.93 10.26 -34.14
N VAL A 293 -28.85 10.10 -35.46
CA VAL A 293 -29.48 11.00 -36.44
C VAL A 293 -30.93 10.60 -36.76
N ALA A 294 -31.29 9.32 -36.62
CA ALA A 294 -32.61 8.79 -37.00
C ALA A 294 -33.75 9.33 -36.13
N GLY A 295 -33.47 9.77 -34.90
CA GLY A 295 -34.45 10.38 -34.00
C GLY A 295 -34.89 11.80 -34.38
N ARG A 296 -34.19 12.49 -35.30
CA ARG A 296 -34.53 13.86 -35.73
C ARG A 296 -35.43 13.88 -36.98
N GLN A 297 -36.58 13.22 -36.92
CA GLN A 297 -37.67 13.54 -37.85
C GLN A 297 -38.32 14.86 -37.47
N SER A 298 -37.98 15.92 -38.20
CA SER A 298 -38.78 17.14 -38.24
C SER A 298 -40.20 16.83 -38.74
N PRO A 299 -41.25 17.53 -38.27
CA PRO A 299 -42.62 17.26 -38.68
C PRO A 299 -42.86 17.70 -40.14
N LEU A 300 -42.60 16.80 -41.09
CA LEU A 300 -42.97 16.98 -42.49
C LEU A 300 -44.49 16.85 -42.64
N VAL A 301 -45.16 18.00 -42.60
CA VAL A 301 -46.60 18.14 -42.86
C VAL A 301 -46.92 17.59 -44.25
N ALA A 302 -47.58 16.43 -44.30
CA ALA A 302 -48.08 15.82 -45.52
C ALA A 302 -49.23 16.67 -46.11
N LYS A 303 -48.89 17.61 -46.99
CA LYS A 303 -49.90 18.36 -47.76
C LYS A 303 -50.51 17.46 -48.83
N HIS A 304 -51.75 17.02 -48.62
CA HIS A 304 -52.59 16.50 -49.69
C HIS A 304 -52.90 17.59 -50.73
N PRO A 305 -53.13 17.23 -52.01
CA PRO A 305 -53.52 18.18 -53.05
C PRO A 305 -54.96 18.70 -52.85
N PRO A 306 -55.30 19.90 -53.39
CA PRO A 306 -56.53 20.61 -53.03
C PRO A 306 -57.76 20.24 -53.88
N PRO A 307 -58.95 20.10 -53.25
CA PRO A 307 -60.25 20.33 -53.90
C PRO A 307 -60.64 21.83 -53.84
N PRO A 308 -61.61 22.30 -54.66
CA PRO A 308 -61.87 23.74 -54.83
C PRO A 308 -62.97 24.35 -53.94
N LYS A 309 -62.59 25.42 -53.20
CA LYS A 309 -63.37 26.60 -52.75
C LYS A 309 -64.64 26.45 -51.89
N SER A 310 -64.84 27.47 -51.02
CA SER A 310 -65.98 27.74 -50.11
C SER A 310 -66.18 26.72 -48.96
N GLY A 311 -66.70 27.09 -47.78
CA GLY A 311 -67.04 28.44 -47.26
C GLY A 311 -67.93 28.34 -46.01
N GLY A 312 -67.69 29.17 -44.98
CA GLY A 312 -68.27 29.03 -43.62
C GLY A 312 -67.47 28.05 -42.75
N GLU A 313 -67.18 28.25 -41.46
CA GLU A 313 -67.84 28.89 -40.29
C GLU A 313 -68.50 27.91 -39.29
N PHE A 314 -68.57 28.36 -38.04
CA PHE A 314 -69.24 27.77 -36.86
C PHE A 314 -68.54 26.65 -36.05
N TRP A 315 -69.17 26.34 -34.90
CA TRP A 315 -68.54 26.21 -33.57
C TRP A 315 -68.86 24.89 -32.85
N ALA A 316 -68.11 24.67 -31.76
CA ALA A 316 -68.51 24.03 -30.49
C ALA A 316 -68.58 22.48 -30.36
N GLU A 317 -67.88 22.00 -29.32
CA GLU A 317 -68.30 21.07 -28.25
C GLU A 317 -68.91 19.68 -28.56
N GLY A 318 -68.62 18.69 -27.70
CA GLY A 318 -69.25 17.35 -27.82
C GLY A 318 -68.64 16.22 -26.98
N ALA A 319 -68.67 16.36 -25.65
CA ALA A 319 -68.15 15.45 -24.61
C ALA A 319 -68.30 13.90 -24.78
N ASN A 320 -67.50 13.17 -23.96
CA ASN A 320 -67.79 11.84 -23.38
C ASN A 320 -67.74 10.58 -24.31
N SER A 321 -67.50 9.35 -23.82
CA SER A 321 -66.89 8.89 -22.55
C SER A 321 -66.57 7.37 -22.57
N ARG A 322 -65.71 6.93 -21.61
CA ARG A 322 -65.64 5.58 -20.98
C ARG A 322 -65.36 4.33 -21.85
N ASN A 323 -64.34 3.59 -21.38
CA ASN A 323 -64.27 2.13 -21.19
C ASN A 323 -64.93 1.17 -22.22
N LEU A 324 -64.14 0.20 -22.69
CA LEU A 324 -64.33 -1.21 -22.31
C LEU A 324 -63.04 -2.03 -22.49
N ARG A 325 -63.08 -3.34 -22.18
CA ARG A 325 -61.90 -4.17 -21.87
C ARG A 325 -61.92 -5.53 -22.60
N ALA A 326 -60.72 -6.00 -22.96
CA ALA A 326 -60.30 -7.41 -23.15
C ALA A 326 -60.57 -8.15 -24.48
N HIS A 327 -59.83 -9.27 -24.59
CA HIS A 327 -59.92 -10.43 -25.49
C HIS A 327 -59.37 -10.41 -26.95
N ARG A 328 -58.12 -10.90 -27.04
CA ARG A 328 -57.61 -11.94 -27.97
C ARG A 328 -58.69 -13.01 -28.34
N PRO A 329 -58.65 -13.65 -29.54
CA PRO A 329 -57.60 -14.66 -29.85
C PRO A 329 -57.15 -14.82 -31.33
N GLU A 330 -56.09 -15.64 -31.50
CA GLU A 330 -55.72 -16.52 -32.63
C GLU A 330 -55.69 -16.01 -34.11
N GLY A 331 -54.89 -16.57 -35.03
CA GLY A 331 -54.00 -17.73 -34.97
C GLY A 331 -52.87 -17.69 -36.03
N ARG A 332 -52.26 -18.84 -36.37
CA ARG A 332 -51.16 -18.98 -37.37
C ARG A 332 -51.73 -19.06 -38.80
N TRP A 333 -50.98 -18.85 -39.88
CA TRP A 333 -50.03 -19.82 -40.49
C TRP A 333 -48.99 -19.16 -41.43
N ALA A 334 -48.03 -19.97 -41.92
CA ALA A 334 -46.76 -19.55 -42.51
C ALA A 334 -46.77 -19.18 -44.02
N GLY A 335 -45.75 -18.41 -44.43
CA GLY A 335 -45.37 -18.18 -45.84
C GLY A 335 -43.95 -17.60 -45.90
N GLY A 336 -43.08 -18.16 -46.77
CA GLY A 336 -41.66 -17.77 -46.88
C GLY A 336 -41.40 -16.59 -47.83
N PRO A 337 -40.27 -15.87 -47.69
CA PRO A 337 -40.00 -14.65 -48.44
C PRO A 337 -39.35 -14.88 -49.81
N VAL A 338 -39.79 -14.14 -50.83
CA VAL A 338 -39.03 -13.92 -52.07
C VAL A 338 -38.23 -12.62 -51.94
N ARG A 339 -36.92 -12.65 -52.26
CA ARG A 339 -36.08 -11.45 -52.30
C ARG A 339 -36.34 -10.66 -53.58
N ALA A 340 -36.51 -9.34 -53.45
CA ALA A 340 -36.20 -8.37 -54.48
C ALA A 340 -35.23 -7.33 -53.88
N CYS A 341 -34.10 -7.08 -54.54
CA CYS A 341 -33.14 -6.07 -54.09
C CYS A 341 -33.35 -4.79 -54.89
N LEU A 342 -33.45 -3.65 -54.21
CA LEU A 342 -33.31 -2.33 -54.81
C LEU A 342 -32.14 -1.62 -54.13
N PHE A 343 -31.19 -1.16 -54.94
CA PHE A 343 -30.02 -0.42 -54.46
C PHE A 343 -30.38 1.02 -54.16
N HIS A 344 -29.94 1.52 -53.01
CA HIS A 344 -29.69 2.94 -52.80
C HIS A 344 -28.42 3.07 -51.93
N PRO A 345 -27.52 4.04 -52.19
CA PRO A 345 -26.16 4.00 -51.65
C PRO A 345 -26.10 4.29 -50.15
N VAL A 346 -25.26 3.54 -49.44
CA VAL A 346 -24.86 3.83 -48.06
C VAL A 346 -23.94 5.05 -48.07
N LEU A 347 -24.22 6.03 -47.21
CA LEU A 347 -23.37 7.21 -47.02
C LEU A 347 -22.00 6.80 -46.46
N PHE A 348 -20.96 7.01 -47.27
CA PHE A 348 -19.57 6.88 -46.80
C PHE A 348 -19.14 8.10 -45.98
N CYS A 349 -18.10 7.91 -45.17
CA CYS A 349 -17.58 8.95 -44.28
C CYS A 349 -16.93 10.11 -45.06
N SER A 350 -17.37 11.34 -44.81
CA SER A 350 -16.89 12.55 -45.48
C SER A 350 -15.55 13.05 -44.93
N CYS A 351 -14.46 12.35 -45.21
CA CYS A 351 -13.11 12.93 -45.09
C CYS A 351 -12.81 13.81 -46.31
N SER A 352 -12.65 15.12 -46.09
CA SER A 352 -12.33 16.08 -47.15
C SER A 352 -10.88 15.94 -47.64
N ILE A 353 -10.67 15.27 -48.76
CA ILE A 353 -9.40 15.31 -49.50
C ILE A 353 -9.55 16.26 -50.68
N GLN A 354 -8.82 17.38 -50.67
CA GLN A 354 -8.71 18.26 -51.83
C GLN A 354 -7.78 17.64 -52.87
N LEU A 355 -8.35 17.03 -53.91
CA LEU A 355 -7.63 16.68 -55.13
C LEU A 355 -7.97 17.69 -56.23
N THR A 356 -6.98 18.48 -56.64
CA THR A 356 -7.07 19.32 -57.84
C THR A 356 -7.09 18.45 -59.09
N PRO A 357 -7.96 18.69 -60.07
CA PRO A 357 -8.09 17.83 -61.24
C PRO A 357 -6.91 17.98 -62.20
N VAL A 358 -6.14 16.90 -62.39
CA VAL A 358 -5.24 16.71 -63.53
C VAL A 358 -5.93 15.78 -64.53
N THR A 359 -5.90 16.13 -65.82
CA THR A 359 -6.68 15.45 -66.84
C THR A 359 -6.00 14.22 -67.44
N SER A 360 -6.84 13.26 -67.84
CA SER A 360 -6.60 12.16 -68.79
C SER A 360 -5.60 11.04 -68.46
N SER A 361 -6.17 9.84 -68.34
CA SER A 361 -5.67 8.54 -68.86
C SER A 361 -4.27 8.03 -68.47
N SER A 362 -4.26 7.08 -67.52
CA SER A 362 -3.85 5.69 -67.82
C SER A 362 -4.37 4.75 -66.73
N ILE A 363 -4.70 3.50 -67.10
CA ILE A 363 -5.21 2.50 -66.15
C ILE A 363 -4.02 1.78 -65.50
N GLY A 364 -3.92 1.84 -64.17
CA GLY A 364 -2.95 1.08 -63.39
C GLY A 364 -3.59 0.52 -62.12
N PHE A 365 -3.49 -0.80 -61.91
CA PHE A 365 -3.91 -1.43 -60.66
C PHE A 365 -2.91 -1.09 -59.54
N LEU A 366 -3.27 -0.16 -58.67
CA LEU A 366 -2.62 0.03 -57.38
C LEU A 366 -3.51 -0.54 -56.28
N SER A 367 -3.12 -1.71 -55.75
CA SER A 367 -3.70 -2.29 -54.55
C SER A 367 -3.23 -1.51 -53.32
N VAL A 368 -3.86 -0.36 -53.05
CA VAL A 368 -3.57 0.43 -51.86
C VAL A 368 -4.24 -0.23 -50.65
N SER A 369 -3.46 -0.99 -49.88
CA SER A 369 -3.83 -1.43 -48.54
C SER A 369 -3.81 -0.23 -47.59
N ALA A 370 -4.84 0.61 -47.68
CA ALA A 370 -5.03 1.73 -46.78
C ALA A 370 -5.61 1.23 -45.45
N ASP A 371 -4.73 0.87 -44.51
CA ASP A 371 -5.08 0.64 -43.11
C ASP A 371 -5.54 1.96 -42.48
N PHE A 372 -6.81 2.31 -42.72
CA PHE A 372 -7.48 3.46 -42.10
C PHE A 372 -7.63 3.20 -40.60
N TYR A 373 -6.65 3.66 -39.83
CA TYR A 373 -6.74 3.78 -38.38
C TYR A 373 -7.93 4.69 -38.03
N LEU A 374 -9.04 4.07 -37.63
CA LEU A 374 -10.20 4.76 -37.08
C LEU A 374 -9.78 5.42 -35.75
N ASP A 375 -9.79 6.75 -35.71
CA ASP A 375 -9.55 7.52 -34.48
C ASP A 375 -10.76 7.37 -33.54
N VAL A 376 -10.71 6.31 -32.72
CA VAL A 376 -11.76 5.98 -31.75
C VAL A 376 -11.86 7.05 -30.68
N ALA A 377 -10.76 7.72 -30.33
CA ALA A 377 -10.75 8.80 -29.35
C ALA A 377 -11.53 10.03 -29.86
N ALA A 378 -11.34 10.42 -31.13
CA ALA A 378 -12.08 11.50 -31.77
C ALA A 378 -13.57 11.17 -31.96
N ALA A 379 -13.91 9.91 -32.29
CA ALA A 379 -15.30 9.46 -32.38
C ALA A 379 -16.00 9.51 -31.00
N LEU A 380 -15.35 9.03 -29.94
CA LEU A 380 -15.83 9.11 -28.56
C LEU A 380 -16.01 10.58 -28.11
N LYS A 381 -15.02 11.43 -28.39
CA LYS A 381 -15.04 12.86 -28.09
C LYS A 381 -16.27 13.56 -28.70
N ALA A 382 -16.57 13.29 -29.98
CA ALA A 382 -17.73 13.86 -30.65
C ALA A 382 -19.05 13.41 -30.02
N SER A 383 -19.19 12.13 -29.64
CA SER A 383 -20.36 11.61 -28.94
C SER A 383 -20.55 12.23 -27.55
N LEU A 384 -19.47 12.38 -26.78
CA LEU A 384 -19.50 12.97 -25.43
C LEU A 384 -19.84 14.47 -25.45
N LEU A 385 -19.31 15.23 -26.42
CA LEU A 385 -19.64 16.66 -26.61
C LEU A 385 -21.11 16.91 -27.00
N LEU A 386 -21.82 15.89 -27.51
CA LEU A 386 -23.25 15.95 -27.80
C LEU A 386 -24.13 15.51 -26.60
N ALA A 387 -23.55 14.84 -25.61
CA ALA A 387 -24.26 14.21 -24.49
C ALA A 387 -24.04 14.92 -23.14
N LEU A 388 -22.91 15.61 -22.96
CA LEU A 388 -22.55 16.30 -21.72
C LEU A 388 -22.76 17.82 -21.81
N PRO A 389 -23.00 18.51 -20.68
CA PRO A 389 -23.08 19.96 -20.66
C PRO A 389 -21.73 20.58 -21.02
N SER A 390 -21.73 21.37 -22.10
CA SER A 390 -20.68 22.31 -22.43
C SER A 390 -20.99 23.68 -21.81
N ILE A 391 -20.05 24.63 -21.96
CA ILE A 391 -20.14 26.01 -21.45
C ILE A 391 -21.39 26.78 -21.94
N SER A 392 -22.14 26.28 -22.95
CA SER A 392 -23.28 26.98 -23.57
C SER A 392 -24.58 26.15 -23.72
N ALA A 393 -24.73 25.02 -23.03
CA ALA A 393 -25.87 24.11 -23.23
C ALA A 393 -26.99 24.23 -22.17
N ASN A 394 -28.25 24.26 -22.62
CA ASN A 394 -29.44 24.17 -21.75
C ASN A 394 -29.99 22.72 -21.75
N ARG A 395 -30.31 22.17 -20.58
CA ARG A 395 -30.62 20.74 -20.39
C ARG A 395 -31.97 20.32 -21.01
N ARG A 396 -32.07 19.03 -21.36
CA ARG A 396 -33.33 18.28 -21.44
C ARG A 396 -33.19 17.03 -20.57
N LEU A 397 -34.26 16.67 -19.89
CA LEU A 397 -34.34 15.54 -18.97
C LEU A 397 -34.26 14.22 -19.76
N ASP A 398 -33.08 13.58 -19.74
CA ASP A 398 -32.79 12.33 -20.46
C ASP A 398 -31.60 11.59 -19.80
N TRP A 399 -31.18 10.43 -20.33
CA TRP A 399 -30.00 9.67 -19.87
C TRP A 399 -28.71 10.51 -19.81
N THR A 400 -28.64 11.62 -20.55
CA THR A 400 -27.55 12.61 -20.53
C THR A 400 -27.31 13.21 -19.14
N ASP A 401 -28.36 13.44 -18.34
CA ASP A 401 -28.21 13.94 -16.97
C ASP A 401 -27.51 12.91 -16.07
N ASN A 402 -27.79 11.62 -16.28
CA ASN A 402 -27.17 10.51 -15.56
C ASN A 402 -25.69 10.34 -15.98
N LEU A 403 -25.37 10.57 -17.25
CA LEU A 403 -23.97 10.61 -17.71
C LEU A 403 -23.22 11.78 -17.08
N ALA A 404 -23.84 12.96 -16.98
CA ALA A 404 -23.26 14.13 -16.32
C ALA A 404 -23.00 13.85 -14.84
N ASN A 405 -23.93 13.22 -14.12
CA ASN A 405 -23.72 12.81 -12.72
C ASN A 405 -22.50 11.87 -12.57
N VAL A 406 -22.39 10.85 -13.43
CA VAL A 406 -21.28 9.88 -13.40
C VAL A 406 -19.94 10.51 -13.76
N MET A 407 -19.89 11.33 -14.82
CA MET A 407 -18.62 11.84 -15.36
C MET A 407 -18.15 13.16 -14.74
N LEU A 408 -19.05 13.99 -14.22
CA LEU A 408 -18.71 15.34 -13.71
C LEU A 408 -18.80 15.42 -12.17
N LYS A 409 -19.41 14.43 -11.51
CA LYS A 409 -19.72 14.34 -10.07
C LYS A 409 -20.65 15.45 -9.53
N GLU A 410 -20.48 16.70 -9.95
CA GLU A 410 -21.30 17.85 -9.56
C GLU A 410 -21.91 18.58 -10.77
N SER A 411 -23.01 19.32 -10.53
CA SER A 411 -23.67 20.17 -11.53
C SER A 411 -22.95 21.49 -11.81
N SER A 412 -21.90 21.81 -11.02
CA SER A 412 -21.04 22.99 -11.09
C SER A 412 -19.95 22.90 -12.16
N TYR A 413 -19.71 21.71 -12.73
CA TYR A 413 -18.67 21.45 -13.74
C TYR A 413 -19.27 21.19 -15.13
N VAL A 414 -18.45 21.40 -16.16
CA VAL A 414 -18.77 21.19 -17.58
C VAL A 414 -17.58 20.56 -18.31
N VAL A 415 -17.83 19.93 -19.46
CA VAL A 415 -16.73 19.51 -20.34
C VAL A 415 -16.25 20.66 -21.23
N GLN A 416 -14.94 20.75 -21.38
CA GLN A 416 -14.27 21.63 -22.33
C GLN A 416 -13.43 20.81 -23.33
N GLU A 417 -13.49 21.21 -24.59
CA GLU A 417 -12.71 20.59 -25.65
C GLU A 417 -11.21 20.90 -25.49
N VAL A 418 -10.37 19.89 -25.71
CA VAL A 418 -8.91 20.00 -25.79
C VAL A 418 -8.41 19.43 -27.11
N VAL A 419 -7.19 19.80 -27.53
CA VAL A 419 -6.50 19.13 -28.63
C VAL A 419 -6.19 17.69 -28.20
N THR A 420 -6.70 16.71 -28.96
CA THR A 420 -6.54 15.28 -28.63
C THR A 420 -5.06 14.91 -28.59
N THR A 421 -4.55 14.53 -27.41
CA THR A 421 -3.11 14.34 -27.17
C THR A 421 -2.84 13.13 -26.25
N ASN A 422 -1.60 12.69 -26.15
CA ASN A 422 -1.24 11.65 -25.17
C ASN A 422 -1.22 12.23 -23.74
N LEU A 423 -1.63 11.40 -22.77
CA LEU A 423 -1.70 11.72 -21.35
C LEU A 423 -0.41 12.31 -20.79
N LYS A 424 0.75 11.75 -21.15
CA LYS A 424 2.05 12.23 -20.66
C LYS A 424 2.32 13.66 -21.09
N TYR A 425 2.05 14.00 -22.35
CA TYR A 425 2.22 15.37 -22.86
C TYR A 425 1.19 16.35 -22.27
N PHE A 426 -0.06 15.92 -22.07
CA PHE A 426 -1.08 16.74 -21.40
C PHE A 426 -0.64 17.14 -19.98
N ILE A 427 -0.17 16.18 -19.19
CA ILE A 427 0.27 16.40 -17.80
C ILE A 427 1.61 17.17 -17.74
N GLN A 428 2.53 16.94 -18.68
CA GLN A 428 3.80 17.68 -18.76
C GLN A 428 3.64 19.15 -19.19
N GLU A 429 2.48 19.54 -19.72
CA GLU A 429 2.17 20.93 -20.14
C GLU A 429 1.90 21.89 -18.96
N GLY A 430 2.80 21.93 -17.98
CA GLY A 430 2.71 22.82 -16.82
C GLY A 430 3.43 22.34 -15.56
N ARG A 431 3.70 21.03 -15.45
CA ARG A 431 4.44 20.45 -14.31
C ARG A 431 5.36 19.32 -14.72
N VAL A 432 6.46 19.15 -13.99
CA VAL A 432 7.30 17.95 -14.09
C VAL A 432 6.52 16.78 -13.49
N ILE A 433 6.45 15.66 -14.22
CA ILE A 433 5.96 14.39 -13.65
C ILE A 433 7.05 13.92 -12.66
N PRO A 434 6.73 13.71 -11.36
CA PRO A 434 7.74 13.26 -10.40
C PRO A 434 8.37 11.93 -10.81
N GLU A 435 9.66 11.93 -11.10
CA GLU A 435 10.48 10.71 -11.18
C GLU A 435 10.91 10.28 -9.76
N PRO A 436 11.12 8.98 -9.50
CA PRO A 436 11.85 8.54 -8.31
C PRO A 436 13.23 9.18 -8.28
N ALA A 437 13.72 9.53 -7.09
CA ALA A 437 15.03 10.17 -6.99
C ALA A 437 16.15 9.21 -7.43
N ASN A 438 17.10 9.75 -8.21
CA ASN A 438 18.43 9.15 -8.31
C ASN A 438 19.05 9.10 -6.91
N VAL A 439 19.70 7.99 -6.59
CA VAL A 439 20.31 7.76 -5.26
C VAL A 439 21.46 8.75 -5.05
N THR A 440 21.17 9.85 -4.37
CA THR A 440 22.15 10.69 -3.68
C THR A 440 22.25 10.23 -2.23
N ASP A 441 23.42 10.40 -1.60
CA ASP A 441 23.79 9.83 -0.28
C ASP A 441 22.90 10.24 0.93
N CYS A 442 21.82 10.98 0.66
CA CYS A 442 20.96 11.67 1.61
C CYS A 442 19.53 11.11 1.63
N ARG A 443 19.06 10.54 0.51
CA ARG A 443 17.72 9.94 0.42
C ARG A 443 17.80 8.49 0.84
N SER A 444 17.27 8.21 2.02
CA SER A 444 16.88 6.85 2.40
C SER A 444 15.74 6.37 1.50
N TYR A 445 15.60 5.06 1.36
CA TYR A 445 14.48 4.41 0.69
C TYR A 445 13.98 3.26 1.56
N ILE A 446 12.68 3.00 1.53
CA ILE A 446 12.11 1.80 2.16
C ILE A 446 11.92 0.73 1.09
N ARG A 447 12.69 -0.37 1.17
CA ARG A 447 12.60 -1.50 0.23
C ARG A 447 11.52 -2.48 0.67
N TRP A 448 10.38 -2.44 -0.01
CA TRP A 448 9.29 -3.39 0.17
C TRP A 448 9.59 -4.67 -0.62
N CYS A 449 9.66 -5.80 0.08
CA CYS A 449 9.91 -7.08 -0.56
C CYS A 449 8.61 -7.73 -1.08
N THR A 450 8.62 -8.15 -2.34
CA THR A 450 7.47 -8.67 -3.09
C THR A 450 7.71 -10.11 -3.53
N ILE A 451 6.67 -10.94 -3.61
CA ILE A 451 6.80 -12.39 -3.89
C ILE A 451 6.15 -12.87 -5.20
N SER A 452 5.66 -11.95 -6.03
CA SER A 452 5.11 -12.28 -7.34
C SER A 452 5.21 -11.09 -8.30
N PRO A 453 5.16 -11.32 -9.63
CA PRO A 453 5.09 -10.24 -10.61
C PRO A 453 3.89 -9.29 -10.43
N LEU A 454 2.83 -9.74 -9.75
CA LEU A 454 1.67 -8.92 -9.44
C LEU A 454 1.88 -8.07 -8.17
N GLU A 455 2.56 -8.60 -7.15
CA GLU A 455 3.04 -7.80 -6.02
C GLU A 455 4.05 -6.74 -6.49
N VAL A 456 4.99 -7.09 -7.39
CA VAL A 456 5.93 -6.12 -8.01
C VAL A 456 5.17 -4.98 -8.69
N GLN A 457 4.18 -5.30 -9.53
CA GLN A 457 3.38 -4.27 -10.21
C GLN A 457 2.61 -3.39 -9.22
N LYS A 458 1.87 -3.95 -8.25
CA LYS A 458 1.15 -3.15 -7.25
C LYS A 458 2.12 -2.27 -6.44
N CYS A 459 3.31 -2.77 -6.12
CA CYS A 459 4.34 -2.02 -5.39
C CYS A 459 4.85 -0.81 -6.17
N GLU A 460 5.09 -0.93 -7.47
CA GLU A 460 5.51 0.22 -8.29
C GLU A 460 4.40 1.28 -8.43
N TRP A 461 3.12 0.89 -8.47
CA TRP A 461 1.99 1.84 -8.37
C TRP A 461 1.94 2.53 -7.00
N VAL A 462 2.03 1.79 -5.89
CA VAL A 462 2.09 2.35 -4.51
C VAL A 462 3.24 3.35 -4.37
N ARG A 463 4.43 2.97 -4.85
CA ARG A 463 5.63 3.80 -4.88
C ARG A 463 5.38 5.10 -5.63
N GLN A 464 4.84 5.02 -6.84
CA GLN A 464 4.60 6.19 -7.67
C GLN A 464 3.50 7.10 -7.10
N ALA A 465 2.46 6.54 -6.49
CA ALA A 465 1.44 7.30 -5.77
C ALA A 465 2.08 8.06 -4.58
N GLY A 466 2.94 7.41 -3.80
CA GLY A 466 3.69 8.05 -2.71
C GLY A 466 4.58 9.20 -3.18
N ILE A 467 5.33 9.02 -4.28
CA ILE A 467 6.17 10.08 -4.89
C ILE A 467 5.32 11.26 -5.39
N THR A 468 4.11 10.99 -5.91
CA THR A 468 3.12 11.99 -6.34
C THR A 468 2.55 12.81 -5.18
N HIS A 469 2.29 12.18 -4.02
CA HIS A 469 1.80 12.87 -2.83
C HIS A 469 2.90 13.59 -2.04
N GLY A 470 4.13 13.05 -2.02
CA GLY A 470 5.27 13.61 -1.27
C GLY A 470 5.75 12.73 -0.10
N ILE A 471 5.30 11.48 -0.02
CA ILE A 471 5.63 10.54 1.05
C ILE A 471 7.15 10.30 1.11
N LEU A 472 7.71 10.38 2.32
CA LEU A 472 9.14 10.15 2.58
C LEU A 472 9.39 9.15 3.74
N PRO A 473 10.44 8.31 3.64
CA PRO A 473 11.31 8.15 2.46
C PRO A 473 10.59 7.48 1.28
N GLU A 474 11.17 7.60 0.09
CA GLU A 474 10.61 6.99 -1.12
C GLU A 474 10.61 5.46 -1.04
N LEU A 475 9.56 4.82 -1.55
CA LEU A 475 9.49 3.36 -1.66
C LEU A 475 10.37 2.85 -2.82
N THR A 476 10.78 1.58 -2.70
CA THR A 476 11.39 0.79 -3.78
C THR A 476 10.95 -0.66 -3.64
N CYS A 477 10.85 -1.38 -4.75
CA CYS A 477 10.32 -2.75 -4.80
C CYS A 477 11.46 -3.76 -4.99
N VAL A 478 11.47 -4.84 -4.20
CA VAL A 478 12.51 -5.88 -4.23
C VAL A 478 11.86 -7.25 -4.37
N GLU A 479 11.98 -7.88 -5.53
CA GLU A 479 11.42 -9.20 -5.77
C GLU A 479 12.19 -10.30 -5.00
N GLY A 480 11.44 -11.24 -4.42
CA GLY A 480 11.92 -12.46 -3.78
C GLY A 480 11.06 -13.66 -4.12
N SER A 481 11.59 -14.86 -3.95
CA SER A 481 10.92 -16.10 -4.39
C SER A 481 9.85 -16.61 -3.42
N SER A 482 9.84 -16.12 -2.18
CA SER A 482 8.84 -16.45 -1.15
C SER A 482 8.89 -15.43 0.00
N LYS A 483 7.91 -15.44 0.92
CA LYS A 483 7.99 -14.58 2.12
C LYS A 483 9.20 -14.94 3.00
N PHE A 484 9.69 -16.19 2.97
CA PHE A 484 10.94 -16.61 3.61
C PHE A 484 12.21 -16.10 2.91
N ASP A 485 12.21 -16.00 1.57
CA ASP A 485 13.25 -15.29 0.84
C ASP A 485 13.26 -13.79 1.20
N CYS A 486 12.09 -13.17 1.32
CA CYS A 486 11.97 -11.83 1.87
C CYS A 486 12.52 -11.71 3.30
N PHE A 487 12.28 -12.70 4.19
CA PHE A 487 12.88 -12.68 5.52
C PHE A 487 14.42 -12.73 5.48
N ARG A 488 15.01 -13.59 4.62
CA ARG A 488 16.46 -13.61 4.36
C ARG A 488 16.97 -12.26 3.83
N LYS A 489 16.26 -11.66 2.88
CA LYS A 489 16.62 -10.35 2.29
C LYS A 489 16.53 -9.21 3.30
N ILE A 490 15.59 -9.24 4.24
CA ILE A 490 15.47 -8.23 5.30
C ILE A 490 16.56 -8.42 6.38
N GLU A 491 16.87 -9.66 6.75
CA GLU A 491 17.97 -10.01 7.65
C GLU A 491 19.34 -9.57 7.08
N ALA A 492 19.61 -9.92 5.81
CA ALA A 492 20.83 -9.54 5.07
C ALA A 492 20.85 -8.06 4.62
N GLY A 493 19.74 -7.34 4.76
CA GLY A 493 19.63 -5.93 4.40
C GLY A 493 19.60 -5.60 2.91
N GLN A 494 19.15 -6.55 2.09
CA GLN A 494 18.80 -6.38 0.68
C GLN A 494 17.36 -5.83 0.49
N ALA A 495 16.49 -6.03 1.49
CA ALA A 495 15.20 -5.38 1.64
C ALA A 495 15.02 -4.84 3.07
N ASP A 496 13.92 -4.12 3.34
CA ASP A 496 13.65 -3.52 4.66
C ASP A 496 12.32 -3.96 5.27
N ILE A 497 11.25 -4.07 4.48
CA ILE A 497 9.90 -4.46 4.95
C ILE A 497 9.24 -5.54 4.09
N VAL A 498 8.31 -6.30 4.67
CA VAL A 498 7.40 -7.22 3.94
C VAL A 498 6.06 -7.37 4.67
N GLY A 499 4.95 -7.38 3.93
CA GLY A 499 3.61 -7.74 4.43
C GLY A 499 3.41 -9.25 4.49
N ILE A 500 2.95 -9.76 5.64
CA ILE A 500 2.64 -11.18 5.91
C ILE A 500 1.31 -11.36 6.64
N ASN A 501 0.78 -12.59 6.61
CA ASN A 501 -0.22 -13.06 7.57
C ASN A 501 0.45 -13.28 8.95
N THR A 502 -0.32 -13.20 10.05
CA THR A 502 0.21 -13.40 11.42
C THR A 502 0.70 -14.82 11.71
N ASN A 503 0.38 -15.80 10.87
CA ASN A 503 0.90 -17.17 10.95
C ASN A 503 2.44 -17.23 10.92
N LEU A 504 3.09 -16.53 9.98
CA LEU A 504 4.54 -16.51 9.83
C LEU A 504 5.27 -15.60 10.84
N GLY A 505 4.55 -14.78 11.62
CA GLY A 505 5.16 -13.76 12.48
C GLY A 505 6.00 -14.32 13.63
N TYR A 506 5.67 -15.51 14.16
CA TYR A 506 6.54 -16.21 15.10
C TYR A 506 7.85 -16.64 14.42
N LEU A 507 7.77 -17.29 13.26
CA LEU A 507 8.93 -17.75 12.49
C LEU A 507 9.84 -16.58 12.07
N ALA A 508 9.26 -15.47 11.59
CA ALA A 508 9.99 -14.24 11.28
C ALA A 508 10.74 -13.69 12.52
N LYS A 509 10.09 -13.67 13.69
CA LYS A 509 10.68 -13.21 14.95
C LYS A 509 11.74 -14.17 15.49
N PHE A 510 11.55 -15.47 15.32
CA PHE A 510 12.37 -16.51 15.94
C PHE A 510 13.49 -17.01 15.03
N SER A 511 13.15 -17.55 13.86
CA SER A 511 14.07 -18.17 12.89
C SER A 511 14.85 -17.14 12.04
N TYR A 512 14.39 -15.89 11.97
CA TYR A 512 15.00 -14.83 11.13
C TYR A 512 15.35 -13.53 11.90
N ASN A 513 15.22 -13.51 13.23
CA ASN A 513 15.57 -12.36 14.09
C ASN A 513 14.88 -11.03 13.66
N LEU A 514 13.69 -11.09 13.06
CA LEU A 514 12.93 -9.92 12.60
C LEU A 514 11.98 -9.40 13.69
N THR A 515 11.21 -8.35 13.39
CA THR A 515 10.19 -7.80 14.30
C THR A 515 9.13 -7.02 13.53
N SER A 516 7.96 -6.85 14.13
CA SER A 516 6.89 -5.98 13.64
C SER A 516 7.40 -4.55 13.39
N ALA A 517 6.87 -3.91 12.35
CA ALA A 517 7.06 -2.50 12.01
C ALA A 517 5.72 -1.76 11.86
N GLY A 518 4.69 -2.49 11.43
CA GLY A 518 3.28 -2.12 11.56
C GLY A 518 2.40 -3.38 11.55
N TYR A 519 1.10 -3.17 11.62
CA TYR A 519 0.07 -4.18 11.78
C TYR A 519 -1.02 -3.96 10.72
N GLN A 520 -1.55 -5.03 10.15
CA GLN A 520 -2.63 -4.98 9.16
C GLN A 520 -3.94 -5.24 9.91
N GLU A 521 -4.63 -4.17 10.31
CA GLU A 521 -5.89 -4.27 11.05
C GLU A 521 -7.05 -4.62 10.11
N SER A 522 -8.00 -5.36 10.65
CA SER A 522 -9.14 -5.96 9.98
C SER A 522 -10.39 -5.80 10.84
N ASN A 523 -11.58 -5.95 10.25
CA ASN A 523 -12.80 -6.10 11.05
C ASN A 523 -12.80 -7.44 11.79
N SER A 524 -13.81 -7.66 12.64
CA SER A 524 -13.97 -8.90 13.43
C SER A 524 -13.98 -10.19 12.61
N TYR A 525 -14.33 -10.14 11.32
CA TYR A 525 -14.34 -11.29 10.41
C TYR A 525 -12.99 -11.56 9.73
N GLY A 526 -12.07 -10.58 9.70
CA GLY A 526 -10.68 -10.75 9.24
C GLY A 526 -9.68 -11.06 10.36
N ASN A 527 -10.15 -11.19 11.60
CA ASN A 527 -9.32 -11.57 12.75
C ASN A 527 -9.14 -13.09 12.82
N ASN A 528 -7.90 -13.53 12.95
CA ASN A 528 -7.52 -14.94 12.99
C ASN A 528 -7.92 -15.56 14.34
N ILE A 529 -9.05 -16.28 14.33
CA ILE A 529 -9.62 -16.97 15.50
C ILE A 529 -9.12 -18.41 15.53
N ILE A 530 -8.33 -18.77 16.53
CA ILE A 530 -7.76 -20.12 16.68
C ILE A 530 -8.61 -20.97 17.61
N VAL A 531 -8.97 -22.19 17.17
CA VAL A 531 -9.83 -23.13 17.92
C VAL A 531 -9.36 -24.60 17.79
N PRO A 532 -9.63 -25.46 18.80
CA PRO A 532 -9.54 -26.91 18.66
C PRO A 532 -10.86 -27.47 18.12
N ILE A 533 -10.80 -28.20 17.01
CA ILE A 533 -11.91 -28.99 16.48
C ILE A 533 -11.72 -30.45 16.87
N ILE A 534 -12.73 -31.04 17.50
CA ILE A 534 -12.77 -32.45 17.90
C ILE A 534 -13.96 -33.15 17.22
N ARG A 535 -13.86 -34.48 17.06
CA ARG A 535 -15.01 -35.30 16.63
C ARG A 535 -16.10 -35.29 17.72
N ALA A 536 -17.38 -35.36 17.34
CA ALA A 536 -18.50 -35.22 18.27
C ALA A 536 -18.61 -36.36 19.29
N ASP A 537 -18.12 -37.56 18.94
CA ASP A 537 -17.97 -38.72 19.81
C ASP A 537 -16.71 -38.67 20.71
N SER A 538 -15.87 -37.64 20.58
CA SER A 538 -14.62 -37.54 21.34
C SER A 538 -14.86 -37.38 22.83
N ILE A 539 -14.24 -38.28 23.60
CA ILE A 539 -14.21 -38.27 25.08
C ILE A 539 -13.44 -37.08 25.68
N ILE A 540 -12.67 -36.35 24.87
CA ILE A 540 -11.92 -35.17 25.33
C ILE A 540 -12.90 -34.07 25.73
N GLY A 541 -12.90 -33.69 27.01
CA GLY A 541 -13.83 -32.70 27.58
C GLY A 541 -13.23 -31.32 27.83
N ASP A 542 -11.90 -31.20 27.85
CA ASP A 542 -11.19 -29.97 28.21
C ASP A 542 -9.82 -29.88 27.50
N LEU A 543 -9.09 -28.79 27.73
CA LEU A 543 -7.73 -28.63 27.22
C LEU A 543 -6.72 -29.63 27.79
N LYS A 544 -6.99 -30.20 28.97
CA LYS A 544 -6.09 -31.18 29.61
C LYS A 544 -6.13 -32.51 28.87
N GLY A 545 -7.29 -32.93 28.39
CA GLY A 545 -7.46 -34.10 27.52
C GLY A 545 -6.85 -33.96 26.12
N LEU A 546 -6.39 -32.75 25.73
CA LEU A 546 -5.60 -32.54 24.50
C LEU A 546 -4.11 -32.88 24.71
N VAL A 547 -3.63 -32.97 25.97
CA VAL A 547 -2.28 -33.45 26.27
C VAL A 547 -2.22 -34.96 26.03
N LYS A 548 -1.22 -35.40 25.26
CA LYS A 548 -1.07 -36.75 24.67
C LYS A 548 -2.14 -37.15 23.64
N ALA A 549 -2.93 -36.21 23.13
CA ALA A 549 -3.74 -36.46 21.93
C ALA A 549 -2.88 -36.65 20.66
N LYS A 550 -3.47 -37.23 19.62
CA LYS A 550 -3.00 -37.13 18.24
C LYS A 550 -3.59 -35.87 17.58
N ALA A 551 -2.73 -34.97 17.07
CA ALA A 551 -3.14 -33.63 16.65
C ALA A 551 -2.72 -33.27 15.21
N CYS A 552 -3.65 -32.64 14.48
CA CYS A 552 -3.40 -32.04 13.16
C CYS A 552 -3.26 -30.51 13.27
N PHE A 553 -2.28 -29.93 12.56
CA PHE A 553 -2.03 -28.49 12.46
C PHE A 553 -1.88 -28.06 10.99
N PRO A 554 -2.31 -26.84 10.62
CA PRO A 554 -2.13 -26.27 9.27
C PRO A 554 -0.68 -26.27 8.81
N GLU A 555 0.23 -25.89 9.73
CA GLU A 555 1.67 -25.83 9.54
C GLU A 555 2.40 -25.87 10.90
N PHE A 556 3.67 -26.24 10.86
CA PHE A 556 4.59 -26.19 11.99
C PHE A 556 5.04 -24.76 12.28
N GLY A 557 5.03 -24.33 13.54
CA GLY A 557 5.47 -22.99 13.94
C GLY A 557 4.51 -21.84 13.57
N GLY A 558 3.42 -22.13 12.85
CA GLY A 558 2.35 -21.17 12.54
C GLY A 558 1.55 -20.72 13.76
N LEU A 559 0.64 -19.77 13.56
CA LEU A 559 -0.16 -19.17 14.65
C LEU A 559 -0.94 -20.22 15.46
N ALA A 560 -1.58 -21.20 14.81
CA ALA A 560 -2.33 -22.27 15.47
C ALA A 560 -1.46 -23.11 16.42
N TRP A 561 -0.24 -23.45 16.01
CA TRP A 561 0.76 -24.18 16.80
C TRP A 561 1.18 -23.39 18.04
N VAL A 562 1.54 -22.12 17.87
CA VAL A 562 2.02 -21.27 18.96
C VAL A 562 0.90 -20.94 19.96
N ALA A 563 -0.30 -20.62 19.47
CA ALA A 563 -1.46 -20.30 20.30
C ALA A 563 -1.96 -21.50 21.13
N PHE A 564 -1.87 -22.73 20.60
CA PHE A 564 -2.17 -23.94 21.35
C PHE A 564 -1.21 -24.15 22.52
N ILE A 565 0.10 -24.13 22.23
CA ILE A 565 1.14 -24.37 23.25
C ILE A 565 1.09 -23.28 24.33
N GLU A 566 0.92 -22.01 23.95
CA GLU A 566 0.79 -20.91 24.90
C GLU A 566 -0.49 -20.99 25.73
N SER A 567 -1.59 -21.53 25.18
CA SER A 567 -2.83 -21.77 25.95
C SER A 567 -2.64 -22.84 27.02
N LEU A 568 -1.94 -23.94 26.72
CA LEU A 568 -1.63 -24.98 27.71
C LEU A 568 -0.71 -24.45 28.84
N ARG A 569 0.32 -23.66 28.47
CA ARG A 569 1.24 -23.02 29.43
C ARG A 569 0.51 -22.02 30.32
N SER A 570 -0.35 -21.17 29.74
CA SER A 570 -1.16 -20.18 30.47
C SER A 570 -2.13 -20.85 31.44
N ALA A 571 -2.70 -21.99 31.07
CA ALA A 571 -3.56 -22.80 31.93
C ALA A 571 -2.78 -23.65 32.96
N SER A 572 -1.44 -23.60 32.98
CA SER A 572 -0.55 -24.44 33.81
C SER A 572 -0.82 -25.95 33.66
N LEU A 573 -1.20 -26.39 32.45
CA LEU A 573 -1.43 -27.79 32.11
C LEU A 573 -0.16 -28.53 31.66
N VAL A 574 0.90 -27.78 31.38
CA VAL A 574 2.23 -28.25 30.96
C VAL A 574 3.31 -27.38 31.61
N ASP A 575 4.52 -27.91 31.73
CA ASP A 575 5.65 -27.20 32.35
C ASP A 575 6.09 -25.96 31.55
N ARG A 576 6.71 -24.99 32.25
CA ARG A 576 7.01 -23.67 31.68
C ARG A 576 8.11 -23.67 30.60
N ASP A 577 8.96 -24.70 30.58
CA ASP A 577 10.02 -24.94 29.61
C ASP A 577 9.53 -25.64 28.33
N VAL A 578 8.26 -26.06 28.28
CA VAL A 578 7.63 -26.59 27.07
C VAL A 578 7.36 -25.45 26.08
N CYS A 579 8.34 -25.18 25.20
CA CYS A 579 8.29 -24.09 24.22
C CYS A 579 7.85 -24.56 22.82
N PRO A 580 7.37 -23.68 21.92
CA PRO A 580 6.83 -24.05 20.61
C PRO A 580 7.88 -24.37 19.51
N TYR A 581 8.93 -25.14 19.84
CA TYR A 581 9.84 -25.78 18.88
C TYR A 581 9.66 -27.31 18.88
N GLY A 582 9.99 -28.01 17.78
CA GLY A 582 9.51 -29.37 17.57
C GLY A 582 9.98 -30.43 18.56
N ALA A 583 11.18 -30.31 19.14
CA ALA A 583 11.65 -31.26 20.15
C ALA A 583 10.79 -31.29 21.44
N SER A 584 9.99 -30.26 21.73
CA SER A 584 9.04 -30.29 22.85
C SER A 584 7.75 -31.07 22.52
N ALA A 585 7.41 -31.24 21.25
CA ALA A 585 6.16 -31.86 20.82
C ALA A 585 5.98 -33.30 21.34
N ASN A 586 7.09 -34.01 21.55
CA ASN A 586 7.11 -35.35 22.12
C ASN A 586 6.65 -35.39 23.59
N SER A 587 6.73 -34.28 24.34
CA SER A 587 6.11 -34.19 25.67
C SER A 587 4.60 -33.90 25.55
N LEU A 588 4.20 -33.07 24.58
CA LEU A 588 2.83 -32.59 24.38
C LEU A 588 1.87 -33.61 23.76
N PHE A 589 2.28 -34.36 22.74
CA PHE A 589 1.39 -35.16 21.89
C PHE A 589 1.75 -36.66 21.92
N ALA A 590 0.88 -37.49 21.32
CA ALA A 590 1.19 -38.90 21.01
C ALA A 590 1.69 -39.07 19.56
N SER A 591 1.15 -38.30 18.62
CA SER A 591 1.65 -38.15 17.24
C SER A 591 1.11 -36.83 16.67
N VAL A 592 1.80 -36.26 15.67
CA VAL A 592 1.49 -34.94 15.10
C VAL A 592 1.46 -35.02 13.59
N CYS A 593 0.55 -34.25 12.98
CA CYS A 593 0.65 -33.82 11.59
C CYS A 593 0.84 -32.29 11.57
N ALA A 594 2.07 -31.85 11.30
CA ALA A 594 2.46 -30.45 11.20
C ALA A 594 3.38 -30.25 9.96
N PRO A 595 2.77 -29.99 8.79
CA PRO A 595 3.47 -29.63 7.56
C PRO A 595 4.47 -28.48 7.75
N GLY A 596 5.56 -28.44 6.98
CA GLY A 596 6.67 -27.51 7.17
C GLY A 596 7.71 -27.97 8.20
N SER A 597 7.43 -28.96 9.04
CA SER A 597 8.37 -29.41 10.09
C SER A 597 9.68 -30.04 9.58
N LYS A 598 9.77 -30.37 8.28
CA LYS A 598 11.00 -30.82 7.61
C LYS A 598 11.58 -29.79 6.63
N ASP A 599 10.92 -28.64 6.46
CA ASP A 599 11.36 -27.57 5.56
C ASP A 599 12.37 -26.65 6.27
N SER A 600 13.55 -26.44 5.66
CA SER A 600 14.65 -25.64 6.22
C SER A 600 14.29 -24.17 6.48
N ASP A 601 13.25 -23.68 5.81
CA ASP A 601 12.77 -22.30 5.95
C ASP A 601 11.93 -22.12 7.24
N TYR A 602 11.35 -23.20 7.76
CA TYR A 602 10.60 -23.23 9.01
C TYR A 602 11.54 -23.56 10.19
N ASP A 603 12.21 -24.72 10.16
CA ASP A 603 13.18 -25.14 11.19
C ASP A 603 14.64 -24.76 10.84
N ARG A 604 14.87 -23.47 10.56
CA ARG A 604 16.20 -22.93 10.25
C ARG A 604 17.24 -23.12 11.38
N GLN A 605 16.79 -23.44 12.59
CA GLN A 605 17.66 -23.66 13.76
C GLN A 605 17.86 -25.16 14.11
N GLY A 606 17.20 -26.09 13.40
CA GLY A 606 17.32 -27.54 13.63
C GLY A 606 16.71 -28.04 14.95
N LEU A 607 15.81 -27.26 15.56
CA LEU A 607 15.25 -27.51 16.89
C LEU A 607 14.15 -28.59 16.91
N ASN A 608 13.82 -29.18 15.75
CA ASN A 608 13.01 -30.39 15.69
C ASN A 608 13.82 -31.64 16.07
N ASN A 609 15.16 -31.57 16.05
CA ASN A 609 16.09 -32.58 16.57
C ASN A 609 15.78 -34.03 16.12
N GLY A 610 15.43 -34.21 14.85
CA GLY A 610 15.07 -35.51 14.27
C GLY A 610 13.65 -36.02 14.58
N THR A 611 12.81 -35.23 15.25
CA THR A 611 11.41 -35.59 15.53
C THR A 611 10.55 -35.54 14.26
N ASP A 612 9.87 -36.63 13.92
CA ASP A 612 8.96 -36.66 12.77
C ASP A 612 7.55 -36.15 13.12
N LEU A 613 7.36 -34.83 13.05
CA LEU A 613 6.06 -34.17 13.26
C LEU A 613 5.10 -34.32 12.06
N CYS A 614 5.43 -35.14 11.06
CA CYS A 614 4.59 -35.45 9.91
C CYS A 614 4.18 -36.92 9.84
N ALA A 615 4.56 -37.75 10.82
CA ALA A 615 4.21 -39.17 10.86
C ALA A 615 2.68 -39.40 10.76
N LEU A 616 1.89 -38.57 11.44
CA LEU A 616 0.43 -38.64 11.41
C LEU A 616 -0.16 -38.19 10.05
N CYS A 617 0.52 -37.31 9.31
CA CYS A 617 0.09 -36.94 7.95
C CYS A 617 0.19 -38.15 7.00
N SER A 618 1.23 -38.98 7.17
CA SER A 618 1.38 -40.24 6.43
C SER A 618 0.35 -41.29 6.86
N GLU A 619 0.06 -41.41 8.16
CA GLU A 619 -1.06 -42.25 8.65
C GLU A 619 -2.40 -41.81 8.03
N ALA A 620 -2.67 -40.50 7.98
CA ALA A 620 -3.88 -39.94 7.41
C ALA A 620 -4.00 -40.21 5.90
N ASN A 621 -2.90 -40.11 5.13
CA ASN A 621 -2.93 -40.34 3.68
C ASN A 621 -3.39 -41.78 3.34
N LEU A 622 -2.94 -42.75 4.14
CA LEU A 622 -3.32 -44.17 4.01
C LEU A 622 -4.79 -44.46 4.41
N LYS A 623 -5.52 -43.46 4.92
CA LYS A 623 -6.94 -43.54 5.29
C LYS A 623 -7.86 -42.72 4.39
N LEU A 624 -7.32 -41.92 3.46
CA LEU A 624 -8.14 -41.25 2.46
C LEU A 624 -8.76 -42.28 1.49
N PRO A 625 -10.00 -42.09 1.00
CA PRO A 625 -10.64 -43.00 0.03
C PRO A 625 -9.82 -43.20 -1.26
N THR A 626 -9.09 -42.16 -1.65
CA THR A 626 -8.02 -42.19 -2.66
C THR A 626 -6.80 -41.51 -2.04
N PRO A 627 -5.75 -42.25 -1.66
CA PRO A 627 -4.51 -41.66 -1.15
C PRO A 627 -3.91 -40.67 -2.15
N PHE A 628 -3.46 -39.52 -1.67
CA PHE A 628 -2.84 -38.49 -2.49
C PHE A 628 -1.39 -38.90 -2.79
N ALA A 629 -1.11 -39.15 -4.07
CA ALA A 629 0.25 -39.10 -4.60
C ALA A 629 0.51 -37.65 -5.05
N SER A 630 1.62 -37.07 -4.61
CA SER A 630 1.97 -35.70 -5.00
C SER A 630 2.31 -35.61 -6.49
N VAL A 631 2.44 -34.38 -6.99
CA VAL A 631 3.13 -34.12 -8.25
C VAL A 631 4.47 -34.88 -8.27
N ASN A 632 4.78 -35.52 -9.39
CA ASN A 632 5.93 -36.44 -9.61
C ASN A 632 5.85 -37.81 -8.90
N GLY A 633 4.73 -38.19 -8.29
CA GLY A 633 4.50 -39.55 -7.78
C GLY A 633 5.16 -39.88 -6.44
N THR A 634 5.72 -38.88 -5.75
CA THR A 634 6.17 -39.01 -4.35
C THR A 634 4.97 -38.96 -3.38
N THR A 635 5.15 -39.50 -2.17
CA THR A 635 4.12 -39.45 -1.11
C THR A 635 4.49 -38.43 -0.04
N ASP A 636 4.89 -37.23 -0.45
CA ASP A 636 5.23 -36.18 0.51
C ASP A 636 3.97 -35.60 1.17
N THR A 637 3.84 -35.86 2.46
CA THR A 637 2.77 -35.38 3.34
C THR A 637 3.27 -34.31 4.31
N CYS A 638 4.45 -33.73 4.06
CA CYS A 638 5.16 -32.87 5.00
C CYS A 638 5.59 -31.50 4.48
N SER A 639 5.69 -31.24 3.17
CA SER A 639 5.96 -29.88 2.68
C SER A 639 4.85 -28.88 3.07
N ALA A 640 5.22 -27.64 3.36
CA ALA A 640 4.28 -26.54 3.61
C ALA A 640 3.68 -25.94 2.32
N ASN A 641 3.03 -26.77 1.51
CA ASN A 641 2.49 -26.37 0.21
C ASN A 641 1.24 -27.20 -0.18
N ALA A 642 0.11 -26.53 -0.38
CA ALA A 642 -1.18 -27.17 -0.71
C ALA A 642 -1.19 -27.92 -2.06
N SER A 643 -0.27 -27.62 -2.98
CA SER A 643 -0.17 -28.31 -4.29
C SER A 643 0.58 -29.64 -4.23
N THR A 644 1.38 -29.88 -3.19
CA THR A 644 2.16 -31.12 -2.99
C THR A 644 1.67 -31.93 -1.80
N ASN A 645 1.14 -31.27 -0.76
CA ASN A 645 0.71 -31.89 0.50
C ASN A 645 -0.79 -31.59 0.77
N PRO A 646 -1.66 -32.62 0.83
CA PRO A 646 -3.10 -32.42 1.04
C PRO A 646 -3.47 -32.09 2.49
N PHE A 647 -2.50 -32.10 3.42
CA PHE A 647 -2.70 -31.83 4.85
C PHE A 647 -2.19 -30.45 5.30
N TYR A 648 -1.64 -29.64 4.39
CA TYR A 648 -1.27 -28.24 4.67
C TYR A 648 -2.48 -27.31 4.68
N GLY A 649 -2.44 -26.28 5.54
CA GLY A 649 -3.53 -25.32 5.76
C GLY A 649 -4.68 -25.88 6.60
N ASP A 650 -5.62 -25.04 7.00
CA ASP A 650 -6.75 -25.41 7.89
C ASP A 650 -7.67 -26.46 7.28
N LEU A 651 -7.87 -26.37 5.96
CA LEU A 651 -8.48 -27.39 5.10
C LEU A 651 -7.78 -28.75 5.27
N GLY A 652 -6.45 -28.76 5.24
CA GLY A 652 -5.62 -29.95 5.39
C GLY A 652 -5.63 -30.51 6.81
N ALA A 653 -5.62 -29.66 7.83
CA ALA A 653 -5.73 -30.06 9.22
C ALA A 653 -7.09 -30.71 9.55
N LEU A 654 -8.19 -30.14 9.02
CA LEU A 654 -9.52 -30.76 9.13
C LEU A 654 -9.64 -32.05 8.31
N ARG A 655 -9.06 -32.09 7.10
CA ARG A 655 -8.95 -33.32 6.30
C ARG A 655 -8.24 -34.43 7.08
N CYS A 656 -7.11 -34.12 7.74
CA CYS A 656 -6.38 -35.01 8.63
C CYS A 656 -7.28 -35.57 9.76
N LEU A 657 -8.03 -34.72 10.47
CA LEU A 657 -8.97 -35.14 11.52
C LEU A 657 -10.05 -36.10 11.01
N SER A 658 -10.63 -35.84 9.83
CA SER A 658 -11.73 -36.64 9.27
C SER A 658 -11.36 -38.07 8.89
N THR A 659 -10.08 -38.38 8.74
CA THR A 659 -9.61 -39.75 8.52
C THR A 659 -9.76 -40.65 9.75
N GLY A 660 -10.06 -40.06 10.92
CA GLY A 660 -10.20 -40.77 12.19
C GLY A 660 -8.87 -41.19 12.83
N VAL A 661 -7.72 -40.84 12.26
CA VAL A 661 -6.39 -41.14 12.87
C VAL A 661 -6.01 -40.16 13.98
N ALA A 662 -6.68 -39.00 14.05
CA ALA A 662 -6.41 -37.94 15.00
C ALA A 662 -7.62 -37.67 15.92
N ASP A 663 -7.35 -37.08 17.08
CA ASP A 663 -8.36 -36.74 18.08
C ASP A 663 -8.81 -35.28 17.96
N VAL A 664 -7.92 -34.41 17.47
CA VAL A 664 -8.11 -32.96 17.35
C VAL A 664 -7.41 -32.38 16.10
N ALA A 665 -7.99 -31.34 15.50
CA ALA A 665 -7.28 -30.40 14.63
C ALA A 665 -7.30 -29.01 15.27
N ILE A 666 -6.16 -28.30 15.30
CA ILE A 666 -6.10 -26.91 15.76
C ILE A 666 -6.01 -26.00 14.54
N ILE A 667 -7.02 -25.17 14.30
CA ILE A 667 -7.15 -24.38 13.06
C ILE A 667 -7.49 -22.92 13.33
N GLU A 668 -7.31 -22.09 12.31
CA GLU A 668 -7.98 -20.81 12.16
C GLU A 668 -9.42 -21.02 11.63
N ALA A 669 -10.40 -20.42 12.31
CA ALA A 669 -11.82 -20.61 12.02
C ALA A 669 -12.43 -19.60 11.02
N THR A 670 -11.65 -18.62 10.55
CA THR A 670 -12.11 -17.51 9.68
C THR A 670 -12.92 -17.99 8.47
N ASN A 671 -12.50 -19.09 7.85
CA ASN A 671 -13.10 -19.66 6.64
C ASN A 671 -13.78 -21.03 6.88
N ILE A 672 -14.11 -21.38 8.12
CA ILE A 672 -14.56 -22.73 8.51
C ILE A 672 -15.79 -23.21 7.73
N SER A 673 -16.73 -22.32 7.40
CA SER A 673 -17.93 -22.64 6.59
C SER A 673 -17.59 -23.05 5.15
N ALA A 674 -16.57 -22.45 4.54
CA ALA A 674 -16.10 -22.83 3.21
C ALA A 674 -15.37 -24.18 3.24
N ILE A 675 -14.55 -24.41 4.25
CA ILE A 675 -13.83 -25.68 4.45
C ILE A 675 -14.79 -26.85 4.68
N ILE A 676 -15.84 -26.67 5.49
CA ILE A 676 -16.91 -27.66 5.69
C ILE A 676 -17.60 -28.02 4.37
N ALA A 677 -17.86 -27.02 3.51
CA ALA A 677 -18.49 -27.22 2.22
C ALA A 677 -17.58 -27.95 1.21
N GLU A 678 -16.30 -27.58 1.13
CA GLU A 678 -15.33 -28.23 0.24
C GLU A 678 -15.09 -29.71 0.62
N LEU A 679 -14.96 -29.99 1.93
CA LEU A 679 -14.75 -31.36 2.43
C LEU A 679 -16.03 -32.20 2.47
N GLY A 680 -17.20 -31.62 2.16
CA GLY A 680 -18.50 -32.30 2.23
C GLY A 680 -18.88 -32.76 3.65
N PHE A 681 -18.39 -32.08 4.69
CA PHE A 681 -18.54 -32.53 6.07
C PHE A 681 -19.99 -32.42 6.57
N GLN A 682 -20.49 -33.51 7.13
CA GLN A 682 -21.57 -33.47 8.12
C GLN A 682 -21.00 -32.85 9.40
N ALA A 683 -21.20 -31.55 9.55
CA ALA A 683 -20.76 -30.73 10.68
C ALA A 683 -21.29 -31.23 12.03
N GLU A 684 -22.36 -32.03 12.00
CA GLU A 684 -22.98 -32.71 13.12
C GLU A 684 -22.02 -33.70 13.82
N TYR A 685 -20.95 -34.14 13.12
CA TYR A 685 -19.88 -34.97 13.68
C TYR A 685 -18.68 -34.19 14.23
N TYR A 686 -18.71 -32.85 14.28
CA TYR A 686 -17.58 -32.04 14.75
C TYR A 686 -18.00 -30.91 15.69
N ASN A 687 -17.24 -30.72 16.75
CA ASN A 687 -17.44 -29.66 17.73
C ASN A 687 -16.16 -28.83 17.90
N ILE A 688 -16.33 -27.53 18.12
CA ILE A 688 -15.31 -26.64 18.68
C ILE A 688 -15.24 -26.89 20.19
N LEU A 689 -14.03 -27.03 20.73
CA LEU A 689 -13.76 -27.18 22.16
C LEU A 689 -13.28 -25.84 22.74
N CYS A 690 -14.15 -25.15 23.49
CA CYS A 690 -13.83 -23.88 24.14
C CYS A 690 -12.80 -24.08 25.28
N ARG A 691 -12.05 -23.02 25.64
CA ARG A 691 -11.04 -23.04 26.73
C ARG A 691 -11.60 -23.48 28.10
N ASN A 692 -12.86 -23.22 28.37
CA ASN A 692 -13.61 -23.58 29.59
C ASN A 692 -14.16 -25.02 29.57
N GLY A 693 -13.92 -25.81 28.52
CA GLY A 693 -14.44 -27.17 28.35
C GLY A 693 -15.85 -27.27 27.76
N THR A 694 -16.53 -26.16 27.44
CA THR A 694 -17.81 -26.25 26.70
C THR A 694 -17.57 -26.66 25.25
N LYS A 695 -18.43 -27.52 24.71
CA LYS A 695 -18.42 -27.94 23.31
C LYS A 695 -19.55 -27.22 22.57
N ILE A 696 -19.25 -26.61 21.43
CA ILE A 696 -20.24 -26.02 20.52
C ILE A 696 -20.11 -26.65 19.13
N SER A 697 -21.19 -26.67 18.34
CA SER A 697 -21.13 -27.20 16.97
C SER A 697 -20.13 -26.41 16.12
N ILE A 698 -19.44 -27.08 15.20
CA ILE A 698 -18.52 -26.42 14.24
C ILE A 698 -19.20 -25.38 13.32
N ARG A 699 -20.55 -25.37 13.21
CA ARG A 699 -21.33 -24.33 12.51
C ARG A 699 -21.89 -23.23 13.43
N ALA A 700 -21.64 -23.27 14.73
CA ALA A 700 -22.09 -22.23 15.65
C ALA A 700 -21.23 -20.97 15.51
N GLU A 701 -21.84 -19.80 15.75
CA GLU A 701 -21.09 -18.58 16.01
C GLU A 701 -20.22 -18.76 17.26
N ILE A 702 -18.96 -18.35 17.20
CA ILE A 702 -17.97 -18.59 18.25
C ILE A 702 -18.08 -17.47 19.29
N PRO A 703 -18.56 -17.73 20.52
CA PRO A 703 -18.73 -16.68 21.52
C PRO A 703 -17.38 -16.28 22.12
N ASP A 704 -17.32 -15.05 22.65
CA ASP A 704 -16.15 -14.52 23.35
C ASP A 704 -15.64 -15.49 24.42
N GLY A 705 -14.33 -15.78 24.39
CA GLY A 705 -13.68 -16.75 25.28
C GLY A 705 -13.71 -18.21 24.82
N CYS A 706 -14.46 -18.57 23.77
CA CYS A 706 -14.42 -19.90 23.14
C CYS A 706 -13.25 -20.05 22.13
N THR A 707 -12.09 -19.45 22.40
CA THR A 707 -10.95 -19.41 21.48
C THR A 707 -9.63 -19.70 22.20
N LEU A 708 -8.68 -20.35 21.53
CA LEU A 708 -7.29 -20.45 22.00
C LEU A 708 -6.55 -19.12 21.81
N ALA A 709 -6.88 -18.39 20.74
CA ALA A 709 -6.48 -17.01 20.52
C ALA A 709 -7.48 -16.34 19.58
N ALA A 710 -7.59 -15.02 19.68
CA ALA A 710 -8.10 -14.18 18.61
C ALA A 710 -7.08 -13.05 18.40
N VAL A 711 -6.61 -12.89 17.18
CA VAL A 711 -5.58 -11.91 16.79
C VAL A 711 -5.93 -11.29 15.45
N LEU A 712 -5.22 -10.24 15.03
CA LEU A 712 -5.39 -9.62 13.72
C LEU A 712 -4.88 -10.51 12.56
N GLY A 713 -5.34 -10.22 11.34
CA GLY A 713 -5.02 -11.00 10.13
C GLY A 713 -3.56 -10.94 9.67
N GLY A 714 -2.90 -9.77 9.74
CA GLY A 714 -1.54 -9.61 9.22
C GLY A 714 -0.65 -8.61 9.94
N GLU A 715 0.64 -8.59 9.57
CA GLU A 715 1.59 -7.58 10.03
C GLU A 715 2.63 -7.22 8.96
N VAL A 716 3.27 -6.06 9.12
CA VAL A 716 4.41 -5.64 8.31
C VAL A 716 5.67 -5.92 9.13
N ILE A 717 6.48 -6.87 8.66
CA ILE A 717 7.75 -7.26 9.31
C ILE A 717 8.91 -6.45 8.75
N ALA A 718 9.86 -6.09 9.61
CA ALA A 718 11.13 -5.47 9.25
C ALA A 718 12.29 -5.97 10.13
N ARG A 719 13.54 -5.59 9.80
CA ARG A 719 14.72 -6.00 10.58
C ARG A 719 14.65 -5.48 12.02
N ARG A 720 15.02 -6.31 13.00
CA ARG A 720 15.04 -5.95 14.43
C ARG A 720 16.17 -4.98 14.77
N ASN A 721 17.40 -5.29 14.35
CA ASN A 721 18.54 -4.40 14.55
C ASN A 721 18.57 -3.32 13.46
N ARG A 722 17.75 -2.28 13.65
CA ARG A 722 17.63 -1.10 12.79
C ARG A 722 17.80 0.18 13.62
N THR A 723 18.21 1.27 12.99
CA THR A 723 18.37 2.56 13.70
C THR A 723 17.03 3.12 14.16
N ASN A 724 17.08 4.04 15.12
CA ASN A 724 15.90 4.79 15.55
C ASN A 724 15.34 5.64 14.40
N SER A 725 16.18 6.16 13.49
CA SER A 725 15.73 6.85 12.28
C SER A 725 14.94 5.93 11.37
N HIS A 726 15.51 4.81 10.96
CA HIS A 726 14.86 3.85 10.06
C HIS A 726 13.53 3.31 10.65
N THR A 727 13.44 3.23 11.98
CA THR A 727 12.16 2.92 12.66
C THR A 727 11.12 4.03 12.51
N ARG A 728 11.51 5.31 12.57
CA ARG A 728 10.62 6.45 12.29
C ARG A 728 10.28 6.57 10.81
N ASP A 729 11.24 6.32 9.92
CA ASP A 729 11.03 6.29 8.47
C ASP A 729 9.96 5.25 8.09
N ILE A 730 10.09 4.00 8.56
CA ILE A 730 9.08 2.96 8.31
C ILE A 730 7.73 3.33 8.95
N ALA A 731 7.72 3.82 10.19
CA ALA A 731 6.46 4.21 10.85
C ALA A 731 5.75 5.40 10.18
N ASN A 732 6.52 6.32 9.60
CA ASN A 732 5.99 7.44 8.81
C ASN A 732 5.36 6.93 7.52
N VAL A 733 6.09 6.14 6.73
CA VAL A 733 5.58 5.55 5.47
C VAL A 733 4.34 4.70 5.73
N ILE A 734 4.30 3.89 6.79
CA ILE A 734 3.13 3.07 7.14
C ILE A 734 1.90 3.94 7.41
N THR A 735 2.03 5.04 8.15
CA THR A 735 0.91 5.97 8.39
C THR A 735 0.51 6.77 7.15
N GLU A 736 1.47 7.32 6.39
CA GLU A 736 1.17 8.07 5.17
C GLU A 736 0.46 7.19 4.12
N LEU A 737 0.81 5.91 3.99
CA LEU A 737 0.12 4.99 3.08
C LEU A 737 -1.31 4.68 3.52
N ASP A 738 -1.58 4.61 4.84
CA ASP A 738 -2.92 4.39 5.39
C ASP A 738 -3.82 5.60 5.16
N ASP A 739 -3.31 6.79 5.48
CA ASP A 739 -4.01 8.06 5.37
C ASP A 739 -4.33 8.45 3.91
N TRP A 740 -3.40 8.19 2.97
CA TRP A 740 -3.57 8.58 1.57
C TRP A 740 -4.23 7.52 0.69
N PHE A 741 -4.03 6.22 0.98
CA PHE A 741 -4.43 5.12 0.10
C PHE A 741 -5.27 4.03 0.80
N GLY A 742 -5.53 4.16 2.10
CA GLY A 742 -6.43 3.30 2.87
C GLY A 742 -7.89 3.76 2.83
N TYR A 743 -8.62 3.49 3.92
CA TYR A 743 -10.05 3.85 4.09
C TYR A 743 -10.27 4.99 5.11
N ALA A 744 -9.33 5.94 5.20
CA ALA A 744 -9.34 7.03 6.17
C ALA A 744 -10.14 8.28 5.70
N TYR A 745 -11.33 8.48 6.28
CA TYR A 745 -12.20 9.68 6.28
C TYR A 745 -12.65 10.33 4.94
N HIS A 746 -11.97 10.08 3.80
CA HIS A 746 -12.23 10.70 2.49
C HIS A 746 -12.35 9.65 1.35
N ASN A 747 -12.92 8.49 1.69
CA ASN A 747 -12.87 7.17 1.00
C ASN A 747 -13.40 7.09 -0.46
N TYR A 748 -13.66 8.21 -1.14
CA TYR A 748 -14.18 8.27 -2.51
C TYR A 748 -13.33 9.13 -3.46
N GLU A 749 -12.20 9.68 -2.98
CA GLU A 749 -11.28 10.53 -3.75
C GLU A 749 -9.81 10.08 -3.69
N ASN A 750 -9.51 8.96 -3.00
CA ASN A 750 -8.17 8.40 -2.91
C ASN A 750 -7.73 7.88 -4.29
N ILE A 751 -6.58 8.37 -4.80
CA ILE A 751 -6.09 8.08 -6.16
C ILE A 751 -5.63 6.64 -6.38
N PHE A 752 -5.60 5.85 -5.31
CA PHE A 752 -5.24 4.44 -5.28
C PHE A 752 -5.76 3.82 -3.97
N HIS A 753 -6.33 2.61 -4.02
CA HIS A 753 -6.83 1.91 -2.84
C HIS A 753 -5.92 0.71 -2.49
N ILE A 754 -5.00 0.89 -1.53
CA ILE A 754 -3.92 -0.07 -1.26
C ILE A 754 -4.40 -1.42 -0.72
N PHE A 755 -5.57 -1.45 -0.06
CA PHE A 755 -6.16 -2.68 0.52
C PHE A 755 -7.03 -3.48 -0.45
N GLU A 756 -7.48 -2.86 -1.54
CA GLU A 756 -8.38 -3.48 -2.50
C GLU A 756 -7.68 -4.49 -3.43
N GLU A 757 -8.50 -5.19 -4.22
CA GLU A 757 -8.02 -6.05 -5.28
C GLU A 757 -7.22 -5.27 -6.33
N PHE A 758 -6.15 -5.88 -6.83
CA PHE A 758 -5.32 -5.31 -7.88
C PHE A 758 -5.34 -6.24 -9.09
N ASN A 759 -5.80 -5.72 -10.23
CA ASN A 759 -6.02 -6.50 -11.45
C ASN A 759 -6.88 -7.76 -11.21
N GLY A 760 -8.01 -7.61 -10.52
CA GLY A 760 -8.94 -8.71 -10.20
C GLY A 760 -8.41 -9.75 -9.19
N THR A 761 -7.35 -9.43 -8.44
CA THR A 761 -6.73 -10.33 -7.46
C THR A 761 -6.63 -9.66 -6.09
N GLN A 762 -7.25 -10.23 -5.07
CA GLN A 762 -7.06 -9.83 -3.66
C GLN A 762 -5.74 -10.38 -3.08
N GLY A 763 -5.30 -9.86 -1.93
CA GLY A 763 -4.15 -10.40 -1.20
C GLY A 763 -2.78 -9.98 -1.76
N VAL A 764 -2.77 -9.00 -2.66
CA VAL A 764 -1.55 -8.49 -3.30
C VAL A 764 -0.90 -7.45 -2.39
N LEU A 765 0.35 -7.71 -1.98
CA LEU A 765 1.19 -7.00 -0.97
C LEU A 765 0.73 -7.15 0.49
N LEU A 766 -0.57 -7.02 0.71
CA LEU A 766 -1.22 -7.01 2.02
C LEU A 766 -2.30 -8.12 2.06
N GLN A 767 -2.73 -8.49 3.26
CA GLN A 767 -3.72 -9.55 3.47
C GLN A 767 -5.10 -9.15 2.94
N ASN A 768 -5.88 -10.16 2.53
CA ASN A 768 -7.32 -10.00 2.32
C ASN A 768 -7.96 -9.40 3.58
N ASN A 769 -9.00 -8.58 3.41
CA ASN A 769 -9.75 -7.94 4.50
C ASN A 769 -8.92 -6.99 5.39
N THR A 770 -7.73 -6.55 4.97
CA THR A 770 -7.04 -5.41 5.59
C THR A 770 -7.90 -4.15 5.42
N LEU A 771 -8.08 -3.38 6.50
CA LEU A 771 -8.82 -2.13 6.52
C LEU A 771 -7.99 -0.93 6.98
N ALA A 772 -6.89 -1.16 7.72
CA ALA A 772 -5.96 -0.11 8.14
C ALA A 772 -4.52 -0.65 8.36
N LEU A 773 -3.54 0.25 8.28
CA LEU A 773 -2.12 -0.01 8.56
C LEU A 773 -1.64 0.71 9.83
N LEU A 774 -1.79 0.05 10.96
CA LEU A 774 -1.40 0.61 12.26
C LEU A 774 0.12 0.53 12.47
N ASN A 775 0.78 1.68 12.68
CA ASN A 775 2.18 1.71 13.07
C ASN A 775 2.38 1.17 14.51
N VAL A 776 3.60 0.72 14.84
CA VAL A 776 3.93 0.09 16.14
C VAL A 776 3.78 0.98 17.38
N PHE A 777 3.51 2.28 17.25
CA PHE A 777 3.30 3.19 18.37
C PHE A 777 1.82 3.35 18.76
N ASN A 778 0.88 3.15 17.82
CA ASN A 778 -0.56 3.32 18.07
C ASN A 778 -1.26 1.99 18.42
N LYS A 779 -0.93 1.41 19.59
CA LYS A 779 -1.47 0.10 20.02
C LYS A 779 -2.74 0.25 20.86
N GLN A 780 -3.87 0.49 20.20
CA GLN A 780 -5.19 0.55 20.87
C GLN A 780 -6.01 -0.75 20.75
N SER A 781 -5.67 -1.63 19.80
CA SER A 781 -6.39 -2.87 19.51
C SER A 781 -5.97 -4.02 20.45
N SER A 782 -6.93 -4.64 21.14
CA SER A 782 -6.71 -5.79 22.04
C SER A 782 -6.25 -7.05 21.31
N TYR A 783 -6.53 -7.15 20.01
CA TYR A 783 -6.02 -8.20 19.13
C TYR A 783 -4.50 -8.07 18.91
N ILE A 784 -3.97 -6.83 18.85
CA ILE A 784 -2.53 -6.58 18.73
C ILE A 784 -1.81 -6.94 20.03
N SER A 785 -2.33 -6.55 21.20
CA SER A 785 -1.70 -6.92 22.48
C SER A 785 -1.69 -8.43 22.69
N SER A 786 -2.82 -9.11 22.40
CA SER A 786 -2.92 -10.58 22.48
C SER A 786 -1.91 -11.26 21.57
N TYR A 787 -1.71 -10.76 20.35
CA TYR A 787 -0.76 -11.31 19.39
C TYR A 787 0.71 -11.08 19.77
N ASP A 788 1.04 -9.86 20.21
CA ASP A 788 2.39 -9.52 20.69
C ASP A 788 2.77 -10.32 21.93
N ASP A 789 1.83 -10.55 22.85
CA ASP A 789 2.02 -11.37 24.05
C ASP A 789 2.33 -12.83 23.68
N ILE A 790 1.51 -13.45 22.82
CA ILE A 790 1.75 -14.81 22.30
C ILE A 790 3.14 -14.89 21.63
N LYS A 791 3.48 -13.94 20.74
CA LYS A 791 4.80 -13.88 20.09
C LYS A 791 5.95 -13.56 21.05
N ARG A 792 5.72 -12.90 22.19
CA ARG A 792 6.75 -12.59 23.17
C ARG A 792 7.02 -13.80 24.04
N ASN A 793 5.99 -14.35 24.66
CA ASN A 793 6.08 -15.48 25.58
C ASN A 793 6.67 -16.73 24.91
N ALA A 794 6.31 -16.98 23.64
CA ALA A 794 6.88 -18.05 22.81
C ALA A 794 8.39 -17.85 22.54
N TYR A 795 8.78 -16.63 22.13
CA TYR A 795 10.17 -16.28 21.82
C TYR A 795 11.07 -16.32 23.06
N GLU A 796 10.58 -15.83 24.20
CA GLU A 796 11.31 -15.80 25.46
C GLU A 796 11.54 -17.21 26.02
N CYS A 797 10.54 -18.09 25.92
CA CYS A 797 10.65 -19.51 26.32
C CYS A 797 11.83 -20.21 25.62
N SER A 798 11.89 -20.15 24.28
CA SER A 798 12.95 -20.84 23.55
C SER A 798 14.33 -20.23 23.83
N ARG A 799 14.41 -18.90 24.04
CA ARG A 799 15.65 -18.24 24.46
C ARG A 799 16.14 -18.72 25.83
N THR A 800 15.27 -18.95 26.82
CA THR A 800 15.69 -19.43 28.15
C THR A 800 16.29 -20.84 28.07
N ASN A 801 15.70 -21.74 27.28
CA ASN A 801 16.21 -23.11 27.14
C ASN A 801 17.59 -23.13 26.43
N ASN A 802 17.75 -22.32 25.38
CA ASN A 802 19.05 -22.18 24.70
C ASN A 802 20.11 -21.49 25.60
N GLY A 803 19.71 -20.59 26.50
CA GLY A 803 20.58 -19.97 27.49
C GLY A 803 21.13 -20.95 28.53
N ALA A 804 20.30 -21.91 28.98
CA ALA A 804 20.72 -22.97 29.91
C ALA A 804 21.80 -23.88 29.31
N MET A 805 21.74 -24.15 28.00
CA MET A 805 22.79 -24.87 27.24
C MET A 805 24.14 -24.16 27.27
N LEU A 806 24.15 -22.82 27.17
CA LEU A 806 25.38 -22.03 27.22
C LEU A 806 25.97 -21.94 28.65
N GLN A 807 25.12 -21.85 29.67
CA GLN A 807 25.58 -21.86 31.07
C GLN A 807 26.09 -23.24 31.51
N SER A 808 25.45 -24.34 31.10
CA SER A 808 25.90 -25.69 31.44
C SER A 808 27.22 -26.04 30.75
N THR A 809 27.42 -25.64 29.49
CA THR A 809 28.70 -25.84 28.78
C THR A 809 29.83 -24.97 29.36
N LEU A 810 29.55 -23.72 29.77
CA LEU A 810 30.52 -22.90 30.51
C LEU A 810 30.86 -23.49 31.88
N ALA A 811 29.89 -24.02 32.62
CA ALA A 811 30.13 -24.72 33.88
C ALA A 811 30.92 -26.03 33.68
N LEU A 812 30.68 -26.76 32.59
CA LEU A 812 31.45 -27.95 32.24
C LEU A 812 32.90 -27.58 31.87
N LEU A 813 33.11 -26.49 31.14
CA LEU A 813 34.45 -25.96 30.86
C LEU A 813 35.17 -25.52 32.13
N PHE A 814 34.51 -24.77 33.03
CA PHE A 814 35.09 -24.37 34.32
C PHE A 814 35.43 -25.58 35.21
N THR A 815 34.57 -26.59 35.27
CA THR A 815 34.84 -27.81 36.05
C THR A 815 35.93 -28.68 35.42
N LEU A 816 35.98 -28.82 34.09
CA LEU A 816 37.09 -29.49 33.39
C LEU A 816 38.42 -28.77 33.58
N VAL A 817 38.45 -27.43 33.55
CA VAL A 817 39.64 -26.64 33.87
C VAL A 817 40.04 -26.81 35.33
N ALA A 818 39.09 -26.76 36.27
CA ALA A 818 39.36 -26.97 37.69
C ALA A 818 39.91 -28.38 37.98
N VAL A 819 39.32 -29.42 37.38
CA VAL A 819 39.81 -30.82 37.48
C VAL A 819 41.20 -30.95 36.87
N LYS A 820 41.50 -30.27 35.76
CA LYS A 820 42.84 -30.26 35.13
C LYS A 820 43.89 -29.53 35.99
N TYR A 821 43.50 -28.46 36.68
CA TYR A 821 44.36 -27.79 37.68
C TYR A 821 44.59 -28.68 38.91
N LEU A 822 43.54 -29.30 39.47
CA LEU A 822 43.63 -30.15 40.65
C LEU A 822 44.45 -31.44 40.40
N SER A 823 44.29 -32.06 39.23
CA SER A 823 45.10 -33.23 38.82
C SER A 823 46.54 -32.86 38.45
N GLY A 824 46.80 -31.62 38.01
CA GLY A 824 48.15 -31.10 37.78
C GLY A 824 48.99 -30.93 39.06
N CYS A 825 48.35 -30.81 40.23
CA CYS A 825 49.03 -30.57 41.51
C CYS A 825 49.57 -31.82 42.22
N LEU A 826 49.37 -33.03 41.68
CA LEU A 826 49.70 -34.29 42.36
C LEU A 826 50.96 -35.02 41.86
N VAL A 827 51.67 -34.49 40.86
CA VAL A 827 52.92 -35.12 40.37
C VAL A 827 54.03 -34.08 40.20
N ALA A 828 54.77 -33.82 41.28
CA ALA A 828 56.04 -33.10 41.23
C ALA A 828 57.01 -33.52 42.37
N PRO A 829 58.02 -34.35 42.07
CA PRO A 829 59.21 -34.47 42.90
C PRO A 829 60.49 -34.00 42.17
N PHE A 830 61.38 -33.35 42.92
CA PHE A 830 62.85 -33.42 42.83
C PHE A 830 63.46 -33.89 41.49
N TYR A 831 64.16 -33.06 40.72
CA TYR A 831 65.47 -32.51 41.10
C TYR A 831 65.88 -31.34 40.18
N GLY A 832 66.82 -30.50 40.64
CA GLY A 832 67.48 -29.53 39.77
C GLY A 832 68.93 -29.27 40.19
N LYS A 833 69.89 -29.75 39.39
CA LYS A 833 71.26 -29.18 39.33
C LYS A 833 72.11 -29.73 38.17
N LEU A 834 73.00 -28.85 37.73
CA LEU A 834 74.31 -29.09 37.08
C LEU A 834 74.38 -29.46 35.57
N LEU A 835 75.09 -28.55 34.88
CA LEU A 835 75.93 -28.72 33.67
C LEU A 835 75.23 -28.99 32.32
N HIS A 836 75.90 -28.80 31.17
CA HIS A 836 76.73 -27.68 30.65
C HIS A 836 77.02 -28.00 29.16
N GLU A 837 77.15 -26.98 28.31
CA GLU A 837 77.75 -27.02 26.96
C GLU A 837 77.13 -27.84 25.79
N LYS A 838 77.37 -27.27 24.59
CA LYS A 838 77.74 -27.92 23.31
C LYS A 838 76.72 -28.54 22.32
N THR A 839 76.30 -27.67 21.38
CA THR A 839 76.62 -27.70 19.92
C THR A 839 75.95 -28.63 18.89
N ILE A 840 75.64 -28.01 17.73
CA ILE A 840 75.90 -28.43 16.32
C ILE A 840 74.83 -29.24 15.50
N SER A 841 74.31 -28.56 14.45
CA SER A 841 73.84 -28.99 13.09
C SER A 841 72.79 -30.11 12.92
N GLU A 842 72.16 -30.39 11.77
CA GLU A 842 72.30 -30.02 10.32
C GLU A 842 70.92 -29.59 9.72
N GLU A 843 70.83 -28.59 8.81
CA GLU A 843 70.75 -28.67 7.33
C GLU A 843 69.63 -29.61 6.76
N GLN A 844 68.56 -29.12 6.10
CA GLN A 844 68.41 -28.62 4.69
C GLN A 844 68.35 -29.75 3.62
N PRO A 845 67.88 -29.54 2.36
CA PRO A 845 67.18 -28.39 1.74
C PRO A 845 65.86 -28.74 0.97
N GLY A 846 65.16 -27.74 0.42
CA GLY A 846 64.08 -27.93 -0.57
C GLY A 846 63.45 -26.63 -1.11
N LYS A 847 63.64 -26.32 -2.41
CA LYS A 847 63.21 -25.08 -3.11
C LYS A 847 62.63 -25.44 -4.50
N PRO A 848 61.90 -24.57 -5.25
CA PRO A 848 62.19 -23.13 -5.46
C PRO A 848 60.98 -22.14 -5.52
N ALA A 849 61.31 -20.84 -5.71
CA ALA A 849 60.39 -19.72 -6.00
C ALA A 849 60.43 -19.37 -7.53
N PRO A 850 59.94 -18.22 -8.09
CA PRO A 850 60.20 -16.80 -7.71
C PRO A 850 58.94 -15.88 -7.87
N LYS A 851 58.90 -14.52 -7.93
CA LYS A 851 59.87 -13.40 -8.06
C LYS A 851 59.53 -12.19 -7.14
N LYS A 852 60.50 -11.28 -7.08
CA LYS A 852 60.66 -9.89 -6.56
C LYS A 852 59.50 -8.87 -6.82
N ALA A 853 59.32 -7.72 -6.14
CA ALA A 853 59.99 -6.95 -5.04
C ALA A 853 60.81 -5.67 -5.38
N SER A 854 60.53 -4.57 -4.64
CA SER A 854 61.37 -3.38 -4.31
C SER A 854 60.52 -2.30 -3.58
N SER A 855 60.98 -1.34 -2.76
CA SER A 855 62.07 -1.14 -1.76
C SER A 855 61.95 0.32 -1.25
N THR A 856 62.04 0.73 0.03
CA THR A 856 63.23 0.92 0.92
C THR A 856 62.75 1.47 2.29
N ASN A 857 63.22 0.99 3.46
CA ASN A 857 64.27 1.54 4.38
C ASN A 857 63.98 2.96 4.99
N PHE A 858 64.28 3.30 6.26
CA PHE A 858 65.14 2.67 7.31
C PHE A 858 64.89 3.21 8.75
N SER A 859 65.21 2.41 9.81
CA SER A 859 65.56 2.81 11.21
C SER A 859 64.51 3.53 12.11
N ASN A 860 64.53 3.49 13.48
CA ASN A 860 65.35 2.77 14.47
C ASN A 860 64.67 2.63 15.88
N SER A 861 65.22 1.78 16.77
CA SER A 861 65.16 1.75 18.28
C SER A 861 63.81 2.01 19.01
N GLN A 862 63.19 1.05 19.73
CA GLN A 862 63.57 0.39 21.02
C GLN A 862 63.16 1.12 22.32
N ASP A 863 62.16 0.58 23.03
CA ASP A 863 62.11 0.20 24.47
C ASP A 863 60.66 -0.27 24.78
N ILE A 864 60.37 -1.45 25.35
CA ILE A 864 60.64 -1.97 26.72
C ILE A 864 59.86 -1.14 27.77
N ASN A 865 58.87 -1.66 28.49
CA ASN A 865 58.94 -2.87 29.34
C ASN A 865 57.58 -3.62 29.56
N TYR A 866 57.60 -4.69 30.38
CA TYR A 866 56.54 -5.71 30.54
C TYR A 866 55.88 -5.73 31.95
N CYS A 867 54.79 -6.52 32.10
CA CYS A 867 54.11 -6.94 33.35
C CYS A 867 53.35 -5.86 34.19
N GLY A 868 52.25 -6.18 34.87
CA GLY A 868 51.45 -7.43 34.87
C GLY A 868 50.39 -7.53 35.99
N SER A 869 49.59 -8.60 35.92
CA SER A 869 48.77 -9.22 37.01
C SER A 869 47.62 -8.46 37.71
N LEU A 870 46.43 -9.08 37.60
CA LEU A 870 45.30 -9.16 38.56
C LEU A 870 45.72 -9.52 40.02
N PRO A 871 44.81 -9.52 41.04
CA PRO A 871 43.39 -9.15 41.09
C PRO A 871 42.97 -8.25 42.28
N THR A 872 41.72 -7.77 42.34
CA THR A 872 40.74 -8.05 43.43
C THR A 872 39.38 -7.39 43.18
N ILE A 873 38.30 -7.96 43.75
CA ILE A 873 36.94 -7.40 43.71
C ILE A 873 36.52 -7.01 45.13
N HIS A 874 36.33 -5.72 45.40
CA HIS A 874 35.37 -5.13 46.35
C HIS A 874 35.50 -3.59 46.34
N GLY A 875 34.40 -2.85 46.16
CA GLY A 875 34.40 -1.39 46.36
C GLY A 875 33.39 -0.58 45.54
N ARG A 876 32.36 -0.05 46.24
CA ARG A 876 31.50 1.11 45.89
C ARG A 876 31.19 1.42 44.42
N LEU A 877 29.95 1.11 44.04
CA LEU A 877 29.11 2.04 43.26
C LEU A 877 28.70 3.20 44.18
N GLU A 878 29.41 4.33 44.16
CA GLU A 878 29.00 5.52 44.93
C GLU A 878 29.62 6.83 44.39
N ASP A 879 29.28 7.27 43.16
CA ASP A 879 29.29 8.70 42.82
C ASP A 879 28.51 9.08 41.52
N THR A 880 28.22 10.38 41.35
CA THR A 880 27.69 11.06 40.13
C THR A 880 26.24 10.82 39.68
N ALA A 881 25.34 10.38 40.57
CA ALA A 881 23.90 10.42 40.30
C ALA A 881 23.27 11.81 40.60
N ASN A 882 23.57 12.87 39.82
CA ASN A 882 22.87 14.15 40.00
C ASN A 882 22.86 15.11 38.79
N LYS A 883 21.75 15.12 38.01
CA LYS A 883 21.05 16.31 37.42
C LYS A 883 20.08 15.94 36.29
N ARG A 884 18.81 15.70 36.62
CA ARG A 884 17.62 16.42 36.10
C ARG A 884 16.33 15.82 36.68
N SER A 885 15.31 16.66 36.83
CA SER A 885 14.07 16.37 37.56
C SER A 885 12.94 15.86 36.66
N PHE A 886 12.16 14.90 37.16
CA PHE A 886 10.81 14.59 36.66
C PHE A 886 9.79 14.57 37.81
N GLY A 887 8.51 14.78 37.46
CA GLY A 887 7.46 15.17 38.41
C GLY A 887 6.82 14.03 39.22
N GLN A 888 6.98 14.11 40.53
CA GLN A 888 5.97 13.91 41.59
C GLN A 888 4.64 13.13 41.32
N THR A 889 4.68 11.93 40.76
CA THR A 889 3.57 10.94 40.88
C THR A 889 3.98 9.60 41.49
N ASP A 890 5.25 9.19 41.42
CA ASP A 890 5.62 7.77 41.58
C ASP A 890 6.22 7.36 42.95
N LYS A 891 6.02 8.17 44.01
CA LYS A 891 6.63 7.86 45.33
C LYS A 891 6.10 6.59 45.99
N ARG A 892 4.86 6.16 45.70
CA ARG A 892 4.22 4.98 46.31
C ARG A 892 4.60 3.64 45.66
N ALA A 893 5.21 3.63 44.47
CA ALA A 893 5.74 2.40 43.87
C ALA A 893 7.06 1.98 44.54
N ILE A 894 7.96 2.95 44.75
CA ILE A 894 9.29 2.76 45.31
C ILE A 894 9.22 2.16 46.74
N GLU A 895 8.32 2.68 47.58
CA GLU A 895 8.12 2.20 48.96
C GLU A 895 7.68 0.72 49.01
N ARG A 896 6.94 0.23 48.01
CA ARG A 896 6.51 -1.18 47.93
C ARG A 896 7.59 -2.13 47.42
N ALA A 897 8.50 -1.65 46.57
CA ALA A 897 9.62 -2.45 46.09
C ALA A 897 10.61 -2.79 47.22
N SER A 898 10.86 -1.83 48.12
CA SER A 898 11.78 -2.00 49.27
C SER A 898 11.36 -3.14 50.20
N ASP A 899 10.07 -3.26 50.52
CA ASP A 899 9.54 -4.25 51.46
C ASP A 899 9.51 -5.69 50.89
N TRP A 900 9.60 -5.84 49.57
CA TRP A 900 9.70 -7.15 48.90
C TRP A 900 11.14 -7.69 48.91
N VAL A 901 12.12 -6.84 48.65
CA VAL A 901 13.56 -7.23 48.67
C VAL A 901 13.98 -7.66 50.08
N ALA A 902 13.47 -7.00 51.13
CA ALA A 902 13.75 -7.35 52.52
C ALA A 902 13.29 -8.77 52.92
N LYS A 903 12.24 -9.31 52.28
CA LYS A 903 11.67 -10.64 52.60
C LYS A 903 12.32 -11.79 51.81
N LEU A 904 12.90 -11.50 50.66
CA LEU A 904 13.67 -12.47 49.86
C LEU A 904 15.10 -12.70 50.39
N ALA A 905 15.57 -11.91 51.36
CA ALA A 905 16.86 -12.08 52.01
C ALA A 905 16.81 -12.93 53.31
N SER A 906 15.65 -13.53 53.62
CA SER A 906 15.41 -14.28 54.87
C SER A 906 14.75 -15.65 54.66
N ALA A 907 14.92 -16.24 53.47
CA ALA A 907 14.45 -17.57 53.08
C ALA A 907 15.48 -18.23 52.15
#